data_AF-A0A1M5K714-F1
#
_entry.id   AF-A0A1M5K714-F1
#
_cell.length_a   1.000
_cell.length_b   1.000
_cell.length_c   1.000
_cell.angle_alpha   90.00
_cell.angle_beta   90.00
_cell.angle_gamma   90.00
#
_symmetry.space_group_name_H-M   'P 1'
#
loop_
_entity.id
_entity.type
_entity.pdbx_description
1 polymer ?
#
loop_
_entity_poly.entity_id
_entity_poly.type
_entity_poly.pdbx_seq_one_letter_code
_entity_poly.pdbx_strand_id
1 'polypeptide(L)'
;MTGSSNQNIHQLSTGRSWRSWWSRLISSSQIRDLRAQAAAIDRSQAVVQFSVDGKILSCNQNFLDTMGYTRAEVIGQHHSMFVEPAYRASDAYRLFWEKLARGEYDAASYKRLAKGGREIWLQASYNPVFDGGHRPTKVIKYATEITEQTLRNADFEGQLDAIGKSQAVIEFSLDGRIQKANGLFLDVMGYTADEIIGRHHSMFVDRDERQSPGYRAFWDKLARGEHDTGRYQRFGKNGRSVWIQASYNPIFDRSGRPFKVVKYATDVTEQVMQARLLSEAVEQTQTVVDSACSGDLTVQIPMEGKTGAVAELCAGVNQLIDNMASVVGQIKQSTQAISLAATEIAAGNLDLSTRTEQTAASLEETASSMEELTSTVKQNADNAKQANQLVLGTVDVARRGGTVVGDVVKTMAEINESSRKIVDIITVIDSIAFQTNILALNAAVEAARAGEQGRGFAVVASEVRSLAQRSAGAAREIKTLIGDSVEKVGAGSRLVEQAGTTMDEIVISVKRVTDIMAEIAAASQEQSQGIEQVNRAVTQLDEVTQQNAALVEEASSAARSLEEQTVGLNGSVSHFVVSAAGPAASTAAPVAVVAARPVTGARSPSSPRAAVTKLVTRTARGAGSASTSNGGSVANRPARRSAGGGSSAAASAGGASGSEDQWTEF
;
A
#
# COMPACT_ATOMS: atom_id res chain seq x y z
N MET A 1 58.06 101.00 80.00
CA MET A 1 59.19 100.06 80.17
C MET A 1 59.76 99.79 78.80
N THR A 2 60.78 100.56 78.41
CA THR A 2 62.21 100.16 78.31
C THR A 2 62.53 99.85 76.84
N GLY A 3 63.34 100.60 76.11
CA GLY A 3 64.10 101.81 76.41
C GLY A 3 64.92 102.21 75.17
N SER A 4 65.24 103.51 75.08
CA SER A 4 66.50 104.09 74.58
C SER A 4 66.76 104.03 73.06
N SER A 5 67.08 105.10 72.32
CA SER A 5 67.55 106.45 72.67
C SER A 5 67.50 107.41 71.46
N ASN A 6 67.16 108.68 71.73
CA ASN A 6 67.77 109.97 71.31
C ASN A 6 68.25 110.18 69.84
N GLN A 7 68.11 111.35 69.19
CA GLN A 7 68.04 112.74 69.67
C GLN A 7 67.71 113.70 68.49
N ASN A 8 67.06 114.84 68.81
CA ASN A 8 67.15 116.21 68.24
C ASN A 8 67.16 116.39 66.69
N ILE A 9 66.38 117.31 66.10
CA ILE A 9 66.48 118.76 66.29
C ILE A 9 65.15 119.45 65.93
N HIS A 10 64.77 120.42 66.77
CA HIS A 10 63.74 121.43 66.57
C HIS A 10 64.07 122.42 65.43
N GLN A 11 63.01 122.92 64.75
CA GLN A 11 62.87 124.28 64.19
C GLN A 11 63.76 124.63 62.95
N LEU A 12 63.32 125.24 61.84
CA LEU A 12 62.18 126.13 61.53
C LEU A 12 61.89 126.14 60.01
N SER A 13 60.62 126.41 59.68
CA SER A 13 60.06 127.08 58.49
C SER A 13 60.43 126.61 57.07
N THR A 14 59.44 126.11 56.32
CA THR A 14 58.70 126.87 55.29
C THR A 14 57.73 125.94 54.55
N GLY A 15 56.51 126.43 54.29
CA GLY A 15 55.42 125.64 53.74
C GLY A 15 55.57 125.31 52.26
N ARG A 16 55.35 124.02 51.91
CA ARG A 16 54.69 123.54 50.68
C ARG A 16 54.36 122.03 50.79
N SER A 17 53.06 121.73 50.68
CA SER A 17 52.43 120.48 50.20
C SER A 17 52.60 119.15 50.95
N TRP A 18 51.71 118.89 51.91
CA TRP A 18 51.39 117.53 52.40
C TRP A 18 50.30 116.80 51.56
N ARG A 19 49.48 117.54 50.80
CA ARG A 19 48.42 116.96 49.94
C ARG A 19 48.94 116.18 48.74
N SER A 20 50.09 116.54 48.16
CA SER A 20 50.71 115.80 47.04
C SER A 20 51.33 114.46 47.45
N TRP A 21 51.67 114.31 48.74
CA TRP A 21 52.21 113.07 49.30
C TRP A 21 51.11 112.03 49.51
N TRP A 22 49.98 112.44 50.09
CA TRP A 22 48.80 111.56 50.25
C TRP A 22 48.15 111.16 48.92
N SER A 23 48.05 112.06 47.93
CA SER A 23 47.49 111.71 46.61
C SER A 23 48.40 110.77 45.81
N ARG A 24 49.72 110.85 45.97
CA ARG A 24 50.68 109.88 45.42
C ARG A 24 50.65 108.53 46.17
N LEU A 25 50.42 108.54 47.48
CA LEU A 25 50.27 107.30 48.26
C LEU A 25 48.98 106.55 47.91
N ILE A 26 47.85 107.27 47.79
CA ILE A 26 46.54 106.71 47.43
C ILE A 26 46.53 106.24 45.96
N SER A 27 47.16 106.97 45.04
CA SER A 27 47.30 106.49 43.65
C SER A 27 48.20 105.25 43.58
N SER A 28 49.24 105.15 44.43
CA SER A 28 50.09 103.96 44.51
C SER A 28 49.40 102.73 45.14
N SER A 29 48.48 102.91 46.10
CA SER A 29 47.71 101.79 46.68
C SER A 29 46.64 101.28 45.72
N GLN A 30 45.93 102.16 45.02
CA GLN A 30 44.96 101.77 43.99
C GLN A 30 45.62 101.06 42.81
N ILE A 31 46.79 101.52 42.36
CA ILE A 31 47.57 100.83 41.32
C ILE A 31 48.06 99.45 41.81
N ARG A 32 48.45 99.31 43.08
CA ARG A 32 48.81 98.00 43.66
C ARG A 32 47.62 97.05 43.73
N ASP A 33 46.45 97.54 44.12
CA ASP A 33 45.24 96.72 44.23
C ASP A 33 44.72 96.28 42.86
N LEU A 34 44.68 97.19 41.86
CA LEU A 34 44.37 96.84 40.47
C LEU A 34 45.36 95.83 39.88
N ARG A 35 46.66 95.95 40.20
CA ARG A 35 47.66 94.95 39.80
C ARG A 35 47.44 93.60 40.50
N ALA A 36 47.04 93.59 41.77
CA ALA A 36 46.74 92.37 42.50
C ALA A 36 45.50 91.65 41.95
N GLN A 37 44.45 92.39 41.63
CA GLN A 37 43.24 91.85 40.98
C GLN A 37 43.55 91.32 39.57
N ALA A 38 44.30 92.08 38.76
CA ALA A 38 44.75 91.62 37.45
C ALA A 38 45.61 90.35 37.56
N ALA A 39 46.51 90.25 38.54
CA ALA A 39 47.30 89.05 38.79
C ALA A 39 46.46 87.85 39.29
N ALA A 40 45.35 88.09 40.00
CA ALA A 40 44.43 87.03 40.41
C ALA A 40 43.66 86.44 39.21
N ILE A 41 43.22 87.29 38.29
CA ILE A 41 42.59 86.85 37.03
C ILE A 41 43.64 86.14 36.16
N ASP A 42 44.85 86.70 36.07
CA ASP A 42 45.94 86.13 35.27
C ASP A 42 46.33 84.71 35.71
N ARG A 43 46.25 84.42 37.02
CA ARG A 43 46.50 83.09 37.57
C ARG A 43 45.37 82.08 37.35
N SER A 44 44.12 82.53 37.23
CA SER A 44 42.95 81.65 37.23
C SER A 44 42.31 81.44 35.86
N GLN A 45 42.60 82.31 34.89
CA GLN A 45 41.99 82.27 33.56
C GLN A 45 43.03 82.37 32.45
N ALA A 46 42.68 81.87 31.27
CA ALA A 46 43.43 82.11 30.05
C ALA A 46 43.17 83.53 29.57
N VAL A 47 44.23 84.36 29.54
CA VAL A 47 44.15 85.78 29.16
C VAL A 47 45.00 86.05 27.93
N VAL A 48 44.40 86.68 26.93
CA VAL A 48 45.09 87.12 25.71
C VAL A 48 44.61 88.51 25.30
N GLN A 49 45.56 89.35 24.90
CA GLN A 49 45.31 90.71 24.42
C GLN A 49 45.54 90.74 22.92
N PHE A 50 44.59 91.31 22.20
CA PHE A 50 44.66 91.54 20.77
C PHE A 50 44.68 93.03 20.47
N SER A 51 45.24 93.41 19.33
CA SER A 51 44.97 94.70 18.71
C SER A 51 43.50 94.76 18.27
N VAL A 52 43.01 95.95 17.96
CA VAL A 52 41.63 96.14 17.47
C VAL A 52 41.36 95.41 16.15
N ASP A 53 42.41 95.13 15.36
CA ASP A 53 42.37 94.32 14.14
C ASP A 53 42.69 92.83 14.40
N GLY A 54 42.74 92.37 15.65
CA GLY A 54 42.80 90.94 15.99
C GLY A 54 44.17 90.28 16.03
N LYS A 55 45.28 91.04 15.97
CA LYS A 55 46.65 90.52 16.16
C LYS A 55 46.97 90.36 17.63
N ILE A 56 47.60 89.26 18.01
CA ILE A 56 47.93 88.95 19.39
C ILE A 56 49.10 89.82 19.86
N LEU A 57 48.84 90.67 20.85
CA LEU A 57 49.81 91.59 21.44
C LEU A 57 50.55 90.96 22.62
N SER A 58 49.81 90.27 23.49
CA SER A 58 50.35 89.57 24.66
C SER A 58 49.39 88.49 25.11
N CYS A 59 49.89 87.48 25.82
CA CYS A 59 49.09 86.45 26.46
C CYS A 59 49.81 85.92 27.70
N ASN A 60 49.04 85.33 28.60
CA ASN A 60 49.54 84.68 29.80
C ASN A 60 49.81 83.18 29.58
N GLN A 61 50.41 82.54 30.58
CA GLN A 61 50.80 81.13 30.47
C GLN A 61 49.57 80.21 30.37
N ASN A 62 48.50 80.48 31.12
CA ASN A 62 47.25 79.71 31.04
C ASN A 62 46.68 79.67 29.62
N PHE A 63 46.71 80.78 28.89
CA PHE A 63 46.29 80.80 27.49
C PHE A 63 47.18 79.94 26.60
N LEU A 64 48.49 79.99 26.78
CA LEU A 64 49.45 79.18 26.03
C LEU A 64 49.25 77.69 26.29
N ASP A 65 49.07 77.30 27.55
CA ASP A 65 48.86 75.91 27.97
C ASP A 65 47.53 75.38 27.42
N THR A 66 46.43 76.12 27.59
CA THR A 66 45.11 75.75 27.04
C THR A 66 45.15 75.58 25.53
N MET A 67 45.73 76.55 24.81
CA MET A 67 45.80 76.53 23.35
C MET A 67 46.93 75.63 22.81
N GLY A 68 47.86 75.18 23.64
CA GLY A 68 48.99 74.31 23.29
C GLY A 68 50.08 74.97 22.43
N TYR A 69 50.16 76.30 22.38
CA TYR A 69 51.18 77.02 21.61
C TYR A 69 52.23 77.65 22.52
N THR A 70 53.43 77.87 22.01
CA THR A 70 54.46 78.67 22.70
C THR A 70 54.25 80.16 22.44
N ARG A 71 54.77 81.02 23.32
CA ARG A 71 54.65 82.48 23.17
C ARG A 71 55.17 82.97 21.81
N ALA A 72 56.32 82.46 21.36
CA ALA A 72 56.92 82.86 20.09
C ALA A 72 56.05 82.50 18.86
N GLU A 73 55.22 81.47 18.97
CA GLU A 73 54.34 81.01 17.88
C GLU A 73 53.08 81.87 17.74
N VAL A 74 52.65 82.56 18.80
CA VAL A 74 51.36 83.27 18.82
C VAL A 74 51.49 84.79 18.80
N ILE A 75 52.55 85.38 19.40
CA ILE A 75 52.69 86.84 19.42
C ILE A 75 52.86 87.37 17.99
N GLY A 76 52.08 88.39 17.64
CA GLY A 76 52.06 88.99 16.30
C GLY A 76 51.17 88.26 15.29
N GLN A 77 50.75 87.03 15.56
CA GLN A 77 49.79 86.30 14.72
C GLN A 77 48.36 86.79 14.94
N HIS A 78 47.49 86.54 13.96
CA HIS A 78 46.08 86.93 14.04
C HIS A 78 45.24 85.85 14.73
N HIS A 79 44.24 86.25 15.53
CA HIS A 79 43.31 85.36 16.23
C HIS A 79 42.68 84.28 15.33
N SER A 80 42.60 84.52 14.02
CA SER A 80 42.06 83.59 13.04
C SER A 80 42.74 82.22 13.04
N MET A 81 43.97 82.11 13.55
CA MET A 81 44.66 80.83 13.73
C MET A 81 43.94 79.87 14.69
N PHE A 82 43.12 80.39 15.63
CA PHE A 82 42.41 79.60 16.64
C PHE A 82 40.99 79.22 16.25
N VAL A 83 40.56 79.50 15.03
CA VAL A 83 39.21 79.18 14.55
C VAL A 83 39.26 78.26 13.34
N GLU A 84 38.16 77.54 13.13
CA GLU A 84 37.99 76.68 11.96
C GLU A 84 38.10 77.48 10.65
N PRO A 85 38.69 76.90 9.58
CA PRO A 85 38.82 77.57 8.29
C PRO A 85 37.50 78.10 7.72
N ALA A 86 36.40 77.34 7.88
CA ALA A 86 35.07 77.74 7.43
C ALA A 86 34.55 78.97 8.18
N TYR A 87 34.68 78.99 9.51
CA TYR A 87 34.27 80.14 10.32
C TYR A 87 35.14 81.36 10.04
N ARG A 88 36.46 81.17 9.87
CA ARG A 88 37.41 82.24 9.51
C ARG A 88 37.00 83.00 8.25
N ALA A 89 36.47 82.31 7.25
CA ALA A 89 36.04 82.90 5.98
C ALA A 89 34.62 83.50 6.02
N SER A 90 33.90 83.38 7.14
CA SER A 90 32.51 83.80 7.26
C SER A 90 32.35 85.29 7.55
N ASP A 91 31.22 85.86 7.12
CA ASP A 91 30.82 87.23 7.49
C ASP A 91 30.67 87.39 9.01
N ALA A 92 30.24 86.35 9.71
CA ALA A 92 30.11 86.36 11.17
C ALA A 92 31.45 86.62 11.87
N TYR A 93 32.56 86.06 11.36
CA TYR A 93 33.89 86.29 11.92
C TYR A 93 34.41 87.71 11.67
N ARG A 94 34.11 88.28 10.49
CA ARG A 94 34.42 89.68 10.17
C ARG A 94 33.63 90.65 11.05
N LEU A 95 32.31 90.47 11.13
CA LEU A 95 31.40 91.28 11.96
C LEU A 95 31.77 91.21 13.45
N PHE A 96 32.27 90.06 13.93
CA PHE A 96 32.76 89.90 15.30
C PHE A 96 33.90 90.88 15.61
N TRP A 97 34.89 91.02 14.73
CA TRP A 97 35.99 91.97 14.93
C TRP A 97 35.56 93.42 14.72
N GLU A 98 34.66 93.70 13.77
CA GLU A 98 34.08 95.04 13.59
C GLU A 98 33.31 95.49 14.85
N LYS A 99 32.53 94.59 15.46
CA LYS A 99 31.83 94.81 16.73
C LYS A 99 32.81 95.21 17.84
N LEU A 100 33.89 94.44 18.01
CA LEU A 100 34.93 94.74 19.01
C LEU A 100 35.65 96.06 18.73
N ALA A 101 35.92 96.38 17.46
CA ALA A 101 36.55 97.64 17.04
C ALA A 101 35.68 98.88 17.30
N ARG A 102 34.34 98.72 17.33
CA ARG A 102 33.40 99.77 17.78
C ARG A 102 33.32 99.91 19.30
N GLY A 103 34.00 99.05 20.06
CA GLY A 103 34.04 99.09 21.52
C GLY A 103 33.00 98.21 22.23
N GLU A 104 32.24 97.39 21.49
CA GLU A 104 31.26 96.47 22.07
C GLU A 104 31.92 95.15 22.47
N TYR A 105 31.65 94.62 23.68
CA TYR A 105 32.18 93.33 24.13
C TYR A 105 31.36 92.13 23.59
N ASP A 106 31.95 90.93 23.63
CA ASP A 106 31.26 89.70 23.21
C ASP A 106 31.59 88.53 24.15
N ALA A 107 30.56 87.84 24.67
CA ALA A 107 30.73 86.75 25.64
C ALA A 107 29.82 85.57 25.29
N ALA A 108 30.41 84.38 25.14
CA ALA A 108 29.71 83.14 24.82
C ALA A 108 30.61 81.91 25.09
N SER A 109 30.08 80.73 24.80
CA SER A 109 30.87 79.51 24.66
C SER A 109 31.29 79.34 23.21
N TYR A 110 32.59 79.22 22.99
CA TYR A 110 33.17 79.17 21.66
C TYR A 110 33.95 77.88 21.45
N LYS A 111 33.69 77.23 20.32
CA LYS A 111 34.60 76.23 19.78
C LYS A 111 35.84 76.92 19.20
N ARG A 112 37.02 76.45 19.59
CA ARG A 112 38.32 76.94 19.11
C ARG A 112 39.24 75.77 18.78
N LEU A 113 40.25 76.04 17.97
CA LEU A 113 41.27 75.08 17.58
C LEU A 113 42.59 75.44 18.29
N ALA A 114 43.03 74.54 19.15
CA ALA A 114 44.36 74.51 19.72
C ALA A 114 45.40 73.99 18.71
N LYS A 115 46.68 73.99 19.07
CA LYS A 115 47.77 73.50 18.23
C LYS A 115 47.49 72.08 17.72
N GLY A 116 47.78 71.84 16.44
CA GLY A 116 47.53 70.55 15.79
C GLY A 116 46.06 70.27 15.44
N GLY A 117 45.17 71.27 15.52
CA GLY A 117 43.75 71.12 15.18
C GLY A 117 42.89 70.53 16.30
N ARG A 118 43.43 70.41 17.52
CA ARG A 118 42.69 69.91 18.68
C ARG A 118 41.54 70.84 19.03
N GLU A 119 40.32 70.31 19.02
CA GLU A 119 39.11 71.04 19.36
C GLU A 119 39.03 71.30 20.86
N ILE A 120 38.74 72.54 21.23
CA ILE A 120 38.48 72.94 22.60
C ILE A 120 37.24 73.83 22.67
N TRP A 121 36.52 73.75 23.77
CA TRP A 121 35.42 74.65 24.07
C TRP A 121 35.84 75.64 25.15
N LEU A 122 35.71 76.92 24.85
CA LEU A 122 36.06 78.01 25.76
C LEU A 122 34.83 78.82 26.11
N GLN A 123 34.50 78.93 27.38
CA GLN A 123 33.65 80.00 27.86
C GLN A 123 34.51 81.27 27.94
N ALA A 124 34.26 82.25 27.08
CA ALA A 124 35.11 83.42 26.98
C ALA A 124 34.35 84.73 26.86
N SER A 125 34.99 85.83 27.29
CA SER A 125 34.55 87.20 27.04
C SER A 125 35.67 88.01 26.39
N TYR A 126 35.37 88.69 25.28
CA TYR A 126 36.27 89.56 24.55
C TYR A 126 35.89 91.02 24.85
N ASN A 127 36.79 91.76 25.49
CA ASN A 127 36.49 93.06 26.10
C ASN A 127 37.41 94.16 25.54
N PRO A 128 36.90 95.10 24.73
CA PRO A 128 37.67 96.26 24.27
C PRO A 128 38.13 97.15 25.44
N VAL A 129 39.36 97.66 25.35
CA VAL A 129 39.98 98.57 26.33
C VAL A 129 40.20 99.92 25.67
N PHE A 130 39.80 100.99 26.35
CA PHE A 130 39.76 102.35 25.80
C PHE A 130 40.93 103.21 26.25
N ASP A 131 41.34 104.17 25.42
CA ASP A 131 42.24 105.26 25.81
C ASP A 131 41.51 106.41 26.55
N GLY A 132 42.26 107.43 26.97
CA GLY A 132 41.71 108.63 27.62
C GLY A 132 40.77 109.48 26.74
N GLY A 133 40.63 109.16 25.46
CA GLY A 133 39.70 109.77 24.50
C GLY A 133 38.54 108.86 24.10
N HIS A 134 38.28 107.78 24.86
CA HIS A 134 37.21 106.79 24.63
C HIS A 134 37.31 106.01 23.30
N ARG A 135 38.51 105.87 22.72
CA ARG A 135 38.71 105.02 21.53
C ARG A 135 39.23 103.65 21.94
N PRO A 136 38.68 102.54 21.42
CA PRO A 136 39.24 101.21 21.64
C PRO A 136 40.69 101.14 21.14
N THR A 137 41.60 100.66 21.99
CA THR A 137 43.03 100.53 21.66
C THR A 137 43.47 99.08 21.55
N LYS A 138 42.81 98.17 22.29
CA LYS A 138 43.09 96.74 22.32
C LYS A 138 41.89 95.97 22.84
N VAL A 139 41.86 94.65 22.66
CA VAL A 139 40.82 93.76 23.18
C VAL A 139 41.46 92.76 24.13
N ILE A 140 40.94 92.64 25.35
CA ILE A 140 41.38 91.62 26.31
C ILE A 140 40.32 90.51 26.35
N LYS A 141 40.74 89.30 26.03
CA LYS A 141 39.93 88.09 26.17
C LYS A 141 40.25 87.39 27.48
N TYR A 142 39.21 87.09 28.24
CA TYR A 142 39.24 86.17 29.38
C TYR A 142 38.56 84.87 28.99
N ALA A 143 39.17 83.72 29.27
CA ALA A 143 38.64 82.43 28.89
C ALA A 143 38.85 81.35 29.96
N THR A 144 37.84 80.49 30.08
CA THR A 144 37.88 79.24 30.85
C THR A 144 37.59 78.09 29.89
N GLU A 145 38.39 77.03 29.96
CA GLU A 145 38.14 75.82 29.17
C GLU A 145 37.01 74.99 29.79
N ILE A 146 36.04 74.58 28.96
CA ILE A 146 34.83 73.81 29.35
C ILE A 146 34.66 72.51 28.53
N THR A 147 35.67 72.09 27.77
CA THR A 147 35.63 70.94 26.84
C THR A 147 35.11 69.65 27.49
N GLU A 148 35.66 69.28 28.65
CA GLU A 148 35.29 68.05 29.36
C GLU A 148 33.83 68.06 29.84
N GLN A 149 33.34 69.23 30.26
CA GLN A 149 31.95 69.42 30.70
C GLN A 149 30.97 69.27 29.53
N THR A 150 31.30 69.86 28.38
CA THR A 150 30.48 69.76 27.17
C THR A 150 30.40 68.32 26.68
N LEU A 151 31.51 67.57 26.69
CA LEU A 151 31.53 66.16 26.28
C LEU A 151 30.74 65.26 27.24
N ARG A 152 30.87 65.45 28.56
CA ARG A 152 30.08 64.70 29.56
C ARG A 152 28.58 64.90 29.38
N ASN A 153 28.14 66.13 29.13
CA ASN A 153 26.73 66.42 28.90
C ASN A 153 26.23 65.75 27.61
N ALA A 154 27.02 65.79 26.53
CA ALA A 154 26.68 65.11 25.28
C ALA A 154 26.59 63.58 25.45
N ASP A 155 27.47 62.97 26.24
CA ASP A 155 27.42 61.54 26.58
C ASP A 155 26.15 61.19 27.37
N PHE A 156 25.80 61.96 28.41
CA PHE A 156 24.56 61.75 29.16
C PHE A 156 23.29 61.89 28.29
N GLU A 157 23.24 62.90 27.44
CA GLU A 157 22.13 63.08 26.48
C GLU A 157 22.04 61.91 25.51
N GLY A 158 23.18 61.45 24.98
CA GLY A 158 23.26 60.29 24.09
C GLY A 158 22.78 58.98 24.75
N GLN A 159 23.14 58.74 26.01
CA GLN A 159 22.71 57.56 26.75
C GLN A 159 21.20 57.56 27.03
N LEU A 160 20.61 58.70 27.41
CA LEU A 160 19.17 58.82 27.64
C LEU A 160 18.37 58.61 26.36
N ASP A 161 18.84 59.14 25.23
CA ASP A 161 18.22 58.93 23.91
C ASP A 161 18.30 57.47 23.47
N ALA A 162 19.42 56.78 23.72
CA ALA A 162 19.59 55.36 23.41
C ALA A 162 18.61 54.47 24.20
N ILE A 163 18.36 54.77 25.48
CA ILE A 163 17.33 54.07 26.28
C ILE A 163 15.93 54.36 25.72
N GLY A 164 15.65 55.63 25.40
CA GLY A 164 14.36 56.07 24.85
C GLY A 164 14.00 55.43 23.49
N LYS A 165 14.99 54.95 22.73
CA LYS A 165 14.81 54.23 21.45
C LYS A 165 14.46 52.75 21.62
N SER A 166 14.72 52.16 22.78
CA SER A 166 14.57 50.72 23.00
C SER A 166 13.51 50.35 24.04
N GLN A 167 13.09 51.28 24.88
CA GLN A 167 12.11 51.03 25.94
C GLN A 167 11.03 52.10 25.97
N ALA A 168 9.83 51.71 26.39
CA ALA A 168 8.75 52.65 26.69
C ALA A 168 9.10 53.42 27.97
N VAL A 169 9.21 54.74 27.87
CA VAL A 169 9.60 55.64 28.98
C VAL A 169 8.50 56.63 29.25
N ILE A 170 8.14 56.77 30.53
CA ILE A 170 7.15 57.74 30.99
C ILE A 170 7.59 58.32 32.33
N GLU A 171 7.44 59.63 32.48
CA GLU A 171 7.80 60.39 33.67
C GLU A 171 6.53 60.84 34.41
N PHE A 172 6.58 60.76 35.74
CA PHE A 172 5.52 61.20 36.62
C PHE A 172 6.04 62.17 37.68
N SER A 173 5.17 63.05 38.16
CA SER A 173 5.35 63.69 39.47
C SER A 173 5.24 62.65 40.59
N LEU A 174 5.66 63.03 41.80
CA LEU A 174 5.58 62.15 42.97
C LEU A 174 4.13 61.78 43.34
N ASP A 175 3.15 62.63 42.99
CA ASP A 175 1.72 62.35 43.14
C ASP A 175 1.13 61.58 41.93
N GLY A 176 1.97 61.04 41.05
CA GLY A 176 1.55 60.13 39.97
C GLY A 176 0.97 60.77 38.72
N ARG A 177 1.11 62.09 38.54
CA ARG A 177 0.68 62.79 37.31
C ARG A 177 1.73 62.70 36.24
N ILE A 178 1.28 62.42 35.02
CA ILE A 178 2.15 62.20 33.87
C ILE A 178 2.74 63.54 33.41
N GLN A 179 4.06 63.63 33.35
CA GLN A 179 4.79 64.81 32.91
C GLN A 179 5.28 64.70 31.48
N LYS A 180 5.78 63.52 31.09
CA LYS A 180 6.32 63.22 29.75
C LYS A 180 6.16 61.75 29.44
N ALA A 181 6.03 61.40 28.16
CA ALA A 181 6.10 60.02 27.67
C ALA A 181 6.79 60.01 26.30
N ASN A 182 7.58 58.97 26.02
CA ASN A 182 8.18 58.79 24.68
C ASN A 182 7.21 58.08 23.72
N GLY A 183 7.56 58.08 22.43
CA GLY A 183 6.72 57.46 21.38
C GLY A 183 6.42 55.98 21.64
N LEU A 184 7.41 55.20 22.07
CA LEU A 184 7.22 53.77 22.35
C LEU A 184 6.16 53.51 23.43
N PHE A 185 6.11 54.32 24.48
CA PHE A 185 5.06 54.19 25.49
C PHE A 185 3.67 54.52 24.93
N LEU A 186 3.59 55.58 24.13
CA LEU A 186 2.35 56.03 23.48
C LEU A 186 1.81 54.96 22.53
N ASP A 187 2.69 54.36 21.72
CA ASP A 187 2.36 53.31 20.77
C ASP A 187 1.84 52.04 21.47
N VAL A 188 2.56 51.57 22.49
CA VAL A 188 2.17 50.39 23.28
C VAL A 188 0.81 50.58 23.94
N MET A 189 0.56 51.76 24.51
CA MET A 189 -0.69 52.06 25.22
C MET A 189 -1.82 52.57 24.31
N GLY A 190 -1.52 52.94 23.06
CA GLY A 190 -2.48 53.44 22.08
C GLY A 190 -3.03 54.85 22.36
N TYR A 191 -2.29 55.66 23.11
CA TYR A 191 -2.67 57.05 23.44
C TYR A 191 -1.73 58.05 22.77
N THR A 192 -2.19 59.28 22.58
CA THR A 192 -1.34 60.42 22.21
C THR A 192 -0.86 61.17 23.45
N ALA A 193 0.21 61.96 23.33
CA ALA A 193 0.76 62.73 24.45
C ALA A 193 -0.29 63.66 25.07
N ASP A 194 -1.04 64.40 24.25
CA ASP A 194 -2.06 65.36 24.71
C ASP A 194 -3.19 64.71 25.52
N GLU A 195 -3.46 63.42 25.29
CA GLU A 195 -4.49 62.68 26.03
C GLU A 195 -4.05 62.29 27.44
N ILE A 196 -2.75 62.11 27.67
CA ILE A 196 -2.22 61.53 28.92
C ILE A 196 -1.47 62.54 29.78
N ILE A 197 -0.85 63.56 29.19
CA ILE A 197 -0.04 64.54 29.94
C ILE A 197 -0.94 65.30 30.94
N GLY A 198 -0.50 65.41 32.19
CA GLY A 198 -1.25 65.99 33.30
C GLY A 198 -2.31 65.07 33.93
N ARG A 199 -2.67 63.95 33.28
CA ARG A 199 -3.51 62.91 33.87
C ARG A 199 -2.74 62.06 34.87
N HIS A 200 -3.45 61.35 35.73
CA HIS A 200 -2.86 60.47 36.72
C HIS A 200 -2.66 59.05 36.16
N HIS A 201 -1.55 58.40 36.53
CA HIS A 201 -1.20 57.03 36.13
C HIS A 201 -2.33 56.00 36.26
N SER A 202 -3.26 56.22 37.19
CA SER A 202 -4.43 55.34 37.44
C SER A 202 -5.34 55.16 36.22
N MET A 203 -5.19 55.96 35.16
CA MET A 203 -5.89 55.73 33.90
C MET A 203 -5.47 54.43 33.19
N PHE A 204 -4.25 53.95 33.44
CA PHE A 204 -3.72 52.71 32.85
C PHE A 204 -3.96 51.47 33.73
N VAL A 205 -4.67 51.62 34.84
CA VAL A 205 -4.82 50.59 35.87
C VAL A 205 -6.28 50.17 35.94
N ASP A 206 -6.52 48.89 36.24
CA ASP A 206 -7.88 48.38 36.42
C ASP A 206 -8.65 49.19 37.48
N ARG A 207 -9.99 49.21 37.34
CA ARG A 207 -10.87 49.98 38.22
C ARG A 207 -10.79 49.54 39.69
N ASP A 208 -10.60 48.26 39.95
CA ASP A 208 -10.56 47.70 41.30
C ASP A 208 -9.15 47.88 41.90
N GLU A 209 -8.11 47.64 41.10
CA GLU A 209 -6.71 47.84 41.51
C GLU A 209 -6.44 49.30 41.89
N ARG A 210 -6.92 50.28 41.11
CA ARG A 210 -6.67 51.71 41.40
C ARG A 210 -7.33 52.20 42.69
N GLN A 211 -8.36 51.52 43.19
CA GLN A 211 -9.04 51.86 44.46
C GLN A 211 -8.41 51.16 45.67
N SER A 212 -7.57 50.15 45.41
CA SER A 212 -6.97 49.32 46.44
C SER A 212 -6.04 50.12 47.38
N PRO A 213 -5.90 49.68 48.64
CA PRO A 213 -4.86 50.18 49.53
C PRO A 213 -3.45 49.99 48.96
N GLY A 214 -3.23 48.90 48.22
CA GLY A 214 -1.93 48.57 47.60
C GLY A 214 -1.49 49.61 46.57
N TYR A 215 -2.41 50.13 45.76
CA TYR A 215 -2.11 51.16 44.78
C TYR A 215 -1.69 52.50 45.41
N ARG A 216 -2.29 52.86 46.55
CA ARG A 216 -1.87 54.03 47.34
C ARG A 216 -0.48 53.82 47.94
N ALA A 217 -0.26 52.68 48.59
CA ALA A 217 1.04 52.32 49.16
C ALA A 217 2.17 52.27 48.11
N PHE A 218 1.85 51.89 46.86
CA PHE A 218 2.78 51.91 45.74
C PHE A 218 3.30 53.33 45.44
N TRP A 219 2.42 54.34 45.38
CA TRP A 219 2.86 55.73 45.17
C TRP A 219 3.57 56.30 46.40
N ASP A 220 3.13 55.96 47.61
CA ASP A 220 3.83 56.35 48.84
C ASP A 220 5.26 55.79 48.89
N LYS A 221 5.46 54.56 48.44
CA LYS A 221 6.77 53.91 48.29
C LYS A 221 7.67 54.70 47.33
N LEU A 222 7.17 55.04 46.15
CA LEU A 222 7.91 55.83 45.16
C LEU A 222 8.24 57.24 45.67
N ALA A 223 7.32 57.88 46.40
CA ALA A 223 7.53 59.19 46.99
C ALA A 223 8.63 59.22 48.07
N ARG A 224 8.87 58.09 48.75
CA ARG A 224 10.01 57.90 49.68
C ARG A 224 11.34 57.62 48.98
N GLY A 225 11.35 57.49 47.65
CA GLY A 225 12.56 57.21 46.87
C GLY A 225 12.84 55.72 46.64
N GLU A 226 11.94 54.82 47.03
CA GLU A 226 12.08 53.38 46.81
C GLU A 226 11.57 53.00 45.41
N HIS A 227 12.34 52.23 44.65
CA HIS A 227 11.92 51.75 43.32
C HIS A 227 10.96 50.54 43.39
N ASP A 228 10.21 50.31 42.33
CA ASP A 228 9.35 49.13 42.18
C ASP A 228 9.54 48.48 40.82
N THR A 229 9.59 47.15 40.76
CA THR A 229 9.81 46.41 39.51
C THR A 229 8.96 45.15 39.51
N GLY A 230 8.34 44.86 38.36
CA GLY A 230 7.45 43.72 38.23
C GLY A 230 6.84 43.58 36.84
N ARG A 231 5.98 42.58 36.70
CA ARG A 231 5.07 42.45 35.55
C ARG A 231 3.70 42.95 35.96
N TYR A 232 3.16 43.87 35.18
CA TYR A 232 1.90 44.51 35.48
C TYR A 232 0.97 44.40 34.29
N GLN A 233 -0.29 44.09 34.57
CA GLN A 233 -1.35 44.27 33.60
C GLN A 233 -1.76 45.74 33.62
N ARG A 234 -1.79 46.35 32.44
CA ARG A 234 -2.24 47.73 32.24
C ARG A 234 -3.25 47.78 31.11
N PHE A 235 -3.95 48.90 31.04
CA PHE A 235 -5.02 49.11 30.07
C PHE A 235 -4.68 50.31 29.20
N GLY A 236 -4.53 50.03 27.91
CA GLY A 236 -4.42 51.03 26.87
C GLY A 236 -5.77 51.65 26.52
N LYS A 237 -5.76 52.50 25.50
CA LYS A 237 -6.97 53.15 25.00
C LYS A 237 -8.03 52.11 24.63
N ASN A 238 -9.30 52.44 24.90
CA ASN A 238 -10.46 51.56 24.71
C ASN A 238 -10.45 50.27 25.54
N GLY A 239 -9.66 50.20 26.62
CA GLY A 239 -9.64 49.04 27.53
C GLY A 239 -8.80 47.87 27.01
N ARG A 240 -7.95 48.09 25.99
CA ARG A 240 -7.02 47.06 25.50
C ARG A 240 -6.09 46.63 26.63
N SER A 241 -6.11 45.36 26.98
CA SER A 241 -5.19 44.82 27.97
C SER A 241 -3.78 44.70 27.39
N VAL A 242 -2.80 45.21 28.13
CA VAL A 242 -1.38 45.19 27.79
C VAL A 242 -0.62 44.69 29.01
N TRP A 243 0.21 43.68 28.85
CA TRP A 243 1.14 43.26 29.90
C TRP A 243 2.48 43.93 29.68
N ILE A 244 2.99 44.57 30.72
CA ILE A 244 4.30 45.22 30.68
C ILE A 244 5.20 44.68 31.77
N GLN A 245 6.46 44.47 31.44
CA GLN A 245 7.53 44.34 32.43
C GLN A 245 8.10 45.74 32.64
N ALA A 246 7.98 46.27 33.85
CA ALA A 246 8.31 47.66 34.12
C ALA A 246 9.08 47.87 35.42
N SER A 247 9.88 48.93 35.45
CA SER A 247 10.60 49.43 36.62
C SER A 247 10.32 50.92 36.81
N TYR A 248 9.80 51.28 37.98
CA TYR A 248 9.47 52.64 38.40
C TYR A 248 10.59 53.17 39.32
N ASN A 249 11.29 54.21 38.87
CA ASN A 249 12.53 54.69 39.48
C ASN A 249 12.44 56.17 39.87
N PRO A 250 12.41 56.49 41.17
CA PRO A 250 12.47 57.88 41.65
C PRO A 250 13.79 58.57 41.27
N ILE A 251 13.72 59.82 40.85
CA ILE A 251 14.88 60.66 40.50
C ILE A 251 15.05 61.75 41.56
N PHE A 252 16.30 61.95 41.98
CA PHE A 252 16.66 62.80 43.12
C PHE A 252 17.24 64.15 42.68
N ASP A 253 16.96 65.20 43.45
CA ASP A 253 17.58 66.51 43.30
C ASP A 253 19.02 66.53 43.86
N ARG A 254 19.73 67.66 43.73
CA ARG A 254 21.10 67.83 44.28
C ARG A 254 21.19 67.73 45.80
N SER A 255 20.06 67.79 46.51
CA SER A 255 19.96 67.65 47.97
C SER A 255 19.56 66.22 48.37
N GLY A 256 19.44 65.28 47.42
CA GLY A 256 19.07 63.89 47.68
C GLY A 256 17.58 63.67 47.92
N ARG A 257 16.69 64.60 47.54
CA ARG A 257 15.24 64.45 47.68
C ARG A 257 14.61 63.98 46.36
N PRO A 258 13.74 62.95 46.36
CA PRO A 258 12.97 62.59 45.17
C PRO A 258 12.17 63.79 44.65
N PHE A 259 12.10 63.98 43.34
CA PHE A 259 11.26 65.04 42.75
C PHE A 259 10.41 64.58 41.56
N LYS A 260 10.74 63.44 40.95
CA LYS A 260 9.95 62.79 39.90
C LYS A 260 10.18 61.28 39.89
N VAL A 261 9.34 60.54 39.18
CA VAL A 261 9.49 59.10 38.95
C VAL A 261 9.61 58.85 37.46
N VAL A 262 10.59 58.06 37.04
CA VAL A 262 10.75 57.61 35.65
C VAL A 262 10.47 56.12 35.58
N LYS A 263 9.53 55.73 34.73
CA LYS A 263 9.21 54.33 34.46
C LYS A 263 9.83 53.92 33.13
N TYR A 264 10.52 52.80 33.15
CA TYR A 264 10.96 52.06 31.97
C TYR A 264 10.12 50.81 31.82
N ALA A 265 9.62 50.52 30.62
CA ALA A 265 8.73 49.39 30.37
C ALA A 265 9.01 48.71 29.02
N THR A 266 8.77 47.41 29.00
CA THR A 266 8.76 46.55 27.81
C THR A 266 7.39 45.88 27.71
N ASP A 267 6.79 45.88 26.52
CA ASP A 267 5.57 45.13 26.24
C ASP A 267 5.87 43.63 26.19
N VAL A 268 5.21 42.87 27.05
CA VAL A 268 5.34 41.41 27.16
C VAL A 268 3.99 40.72 26.94
N THR A 269 3.02 41.41 26.32
CA THR A 269 1.65 40.91 26.09
C THR A 269 1.65 39.60 25.31
N GLU A 270 2.36 39.54 24.20
CA GLU A 270 2.43 38.33 23.37
C GLU A 270 2.98 37.13 24.14
N GLN A 271 4.04 37.34 24.93
CA GLN A 271 4.70 36.29 25.72
C GLN A 271 3.77 35.73 26.81
N VAL A 272 3.03 36.61 27.51
CA VAL A 272 2.06 36.18 28.53
C VAL A 272 0.90 35.42 27.89
N MET A 273 0.39 35.89 26.75
CA MET A 273 -0.71 35.22 26.04
C MET A 273 -0.28 33.86 25.46
N GLN A 274 0.91 33.76 24.87
CA GLN A 274 1.45 32.48 24.39
C GLN A 274 1.65 31.48 25.53
N ALA A 275 2.19 31.91 26.67
CA ALA A 275 2.37 31.04 27.84
C ALA A 275 1.03 30.51 28.36
N ARG A 276 -0.03 31.33 28.35
CA ARG A 276 -1.37 30.92 28.73
C ARG A 276 -1.96 29.90 27.75
N LEU A 277 -1.91 30.19 26.44
CA LEU A 277 -2.40 29.28 25.40
C LEU A 277 -1.67 27.93 25.44
N LEU A 278 -0.36 27.93 25.71
CA LEU A 278 0.41 26.71 25.88
C LEU A 278 -0.04 25.93 27.12
N SER A 279 -0.28 26.59 28.25
CA SER A 279 -0.78 25.92 29.46
C SER A 279 -2.15 25.26 29.24
N GLU A 280 -3.08 25.97 28.60
CA GLU A 280 -4.41 25.43 28.26
C GLU A 280 -4.30 24.25 27.28
N ALA A 281 -3.42 24.34 26.29
CA ALA A 281 -3.18 23.26 25.34
C ALA A 281 -2.57 22.02 25.98
N VAL A 282 -1.65 22.17 26.94
CA VAL A 282 -1.07 21.04 27.69
C VAL A 282 -2.14 20.31 28.50
N GLU A 283 -3.03 21.04 29.18
CA GLU A 283 -4.12 20.45 29.96
C GLU A 283 -5.13 19.70 29.07
N GLN A 284 -5.49 20.28 27.93
CA GLN A 284 -6.37 19.62 26.96
C GLN A 284 -5.71 18.40 26.32
N THR A 285 -4.40 18.48 26.00
CA THR A 285 -3.63 17.35 25.48
C THR A 285 -3.59 16.21 26.49
N GLN A 286 -3.37 16.52 27.77
CA GLN A 286 -3.39 15.52 28.84
C GLN A 286 -4.74 14.80 28.91
N THR A 287 -5.85 15.54 28.82
CA THR A 287 -7.20 14.96 28.83
C THR A 287 -7.41 13.98 27.67
N VAL A 288 -7.02 14.35 26.45
CA VAL A 288 -7.15 13.48 25.27
C VAL A 288 -6.26 12.24 25.38
N VAL A 289 -5.03 12.40 25.88
CA VAL A 289 -4.11 11.27 26.09
C VAL A 289 -4.66 10.31 27.15
N ASP A 290 -5.20 10.82 28.26
CA ASP A 290 -5.81 9.99 29.30
C ASP A 290 -7.03 9.23 28.77
N SER A 291 -7.88 9.88 27.97
CA SER A 291 -8.98 9.22 27.24
C SER A 291 -8.46 8.10 26.33
N ALA A 292 -7.43 8.37 25.53
CA ALA A 292 -6.84 7.37 24.63
C ALA A 292 -6.22 6.18 25.38
N CYS A 293 -5.55 6.44 26.52
CA CYS A 293 -5.02 5.40 27.40
C CYS A 293 -6.13 4.54 28.03
N SER A 294 -7.32 5.10 28.25
CA SER A 294 -8.50 4.36 28.71
C SER A 294 -9.26 3.62 27.59
N GLY A 295 -8.82 3.79 26.33
CA GLY A 295 -9.40 3.16 25.15
C GLY A 295 -10.35 4.04 24.35
N ASP A 296 -10.66 5.25 24.80
CA ASP A 296 -11.52 6.18 24.04
C ASP A 296 -10.69 7.00 23.04
N LEU A 297 -10.75 6.60 21.77
CA LEU A 297 -10.06 7.28 20.66
C LEU A 297 -10.98 8.27 19.93
N THR A 298 -12.10 8.66 20.53
CA THR A 298 -13.08 9.59 19.92
C THR A 298 -12.89 11.04 20.35
N VAL A 299 -12.15 11.27 21.43
CA VAL A 299 -11.92 12.60 21.99
C VAL A 299 -10.82 13.31 21.20
N GLN A 300 -11.07 14.56 20.80
CA GLN A 300 -10.10 15.40 20.09
C GLN A 300 -9.88 16.74 20.81
N ILE A 301 -8.70 17.31 20.63
CA ILE A 301 -8.36 18.64 21.13
C ILE A 301 -9.05 19.68 20.24
N PRO A 302 -9.86 20.61 20.80
CA PRO A 302 -10.47 21.68 20.04
C PRO A 302 -9.40 22.60 19.42
N MET A 303 -9.52 22.95 18.14
CA MET A 303 -8.52 23.75 17.43
C MET A 303 -8.79 25.27 17.48
N GLU A 304 -9.96 25.67 17.98
CA GLU A 304 -10.36 27.09 18.05
C GLU A 304 -9.41 27.90 18.96
N GLY A 305 -9.00 29.07 18.47
CA GLY A 305 -8.16 30.01 19.22
C GLY A 305 -6.67 29.65 19.32
N LYS A 306 -6.24 28.51 18.76
CA LYS A 306 -4.83 28.06 18.78
C LYS A 306 -4.09 28.51 17.52
N THR A 307 -2.87 29.01 17.68
CA THR A 307 -2.00 29.46 16.58
C THR A 307 -0.54 29.09 16.82
N GLY A 308 0.28 29.09 15.76
CA GLY A 308 1.71 28.79 15.83
C GLY A 308 2.01 27.38 16.34
N ALA A 309 3.08 27.24 17.13
CA ALA A 309 3.55 25.95 17.64
C ALA A 309 2.52 25.18 18.50
N VAL A 310 1.62 25.90 19.18
CA VAL A 310 0.54 25.28 19.98
C VAL A 310 -0.48 24.59 19.07
N ALA A 311 -0.84 25.21 17.94
CA ALA A 311 -1.74 24.60 16.97
C ALA A 311 -1.10 23.36 16.32
N GLU A 312 0.19 23.43 15.96
CA GLU A 312 0.92 22.28 15.39
C GLU A 312 0.96 21.10 16.36
N LEU A 313 1.22 21.33 17.65
CA LEU A 313 1.18 20.30 18.68
C LEU A 313 -0.20 19.63 18.78
N CYS A 314 -1.26 20.42 18.95
CA CYS A 314 -2.62 19.87 19.09
C CYS A 314 -3.08 19.12 17.83
N ALA A 315 -2.73 19.64 16.64
CA ALA A 315 -3.01 18.96 15.38
C ALA A 315 -2.27 17.62 15.27
N GLY A 316 -1.00 17.57 15.65
CA GLY A 316 -0.21 16.34 15.64
C GLY A 316 -0.76 15.28 16.59
N VAL A 317 -1.24 15.68 17.77
CA VAL A 317 -1.91 14.76 18.71
C VAL A 317 -3.22 14.23 18.14
N ASN A 318 -4.08 15.09 17.60
CA ASN A 318 -5.33 14.65 16.96
C ASN A 318 -5.05 13.67 15.81
N GLN A 319 -4.06 13.97 14.97
CA GLN A 319 -3.67 13.08 13.86
C GLN A 319 -3.16 11.71 14.35
N LEU A 320 -2.43 11.67 15.47
CA LEU A 320 -1.99 10.41 16.08
C LEU A 320 -3.19 9.58 16.55
N ILE A 321 -4.16 10.20 17.24
CA ILE A 321 -5.39 9.54 17.70
C ILE A 321 -6.21 9.03 16.51
N ASP A 322 -6.37 9.83 15.46
CA ASP A 322 -7.09 9.45 14.25
C ASP A 322 -6.42 8.24 13.55
N ASN A 323 -5.08 8.23 13.46
CA ASN A 323 -4.33 7.10 12.90
C ASN A 323 -4.51 5.84 13.75
N MET A 324 -4.45 5.94 15.09
CA MET A 324 -4.70 4.80 15.98
C MET A 324 -6.14 4.30 15.85
N ALA A 325 -7.13 5.20 15.81
CA ALA A 325 -8.54 4.86 15.62
C ALA A 325 -8.77 4.14 14.29
N SER A 326 -8.11 4.59 13.22
CA SER A 326 -8.16 3.95 11.90
C SER A 326 -7.59 2.52 11.93
N VAL A 327 -6.41 2.33 12.52
CA VAL A 327 -5.78 0.99 12.64
C VAL A 327 -6.66 0.05 13.47
N VAL A 328 -7.16 0.50 14.62
CA VAL A 328 -8.06 -0.30 15.47
C VAL A 328 -9.36 -0.63 14.73
N GLY A 329 -9.93 0.33 13.99
CA GLY A 329 -11.11 0.12 13.16
C GLY A 329 -10.88 -0.93 12.07
N GLN A 330 -9.75 -0.86 11.36
CA GLN A 330 -9.35 -1.85 10.37
C GLN A 330 -9.17 -3.24 11.00
N ILE A 331 -8.52 -3.35 12.15
CA ILE A 331 -8.36 -4.62 12.87
C ILE A 331 -9.74 -5.21 13.23
N LYS A 332 -10.67 -4.39 13.77
CA LYS A 332 -12.04 -4.84 14.06
C LYS A 332 -12.74 -5.37 12.81
N GLN A 333 -12.65 -4.66 11.70
CA GLN A 333 -13.27 -5.08 10.44
C GLN A 333 -12.65 -6.36 9.88
N SER A 334 -11.31 -6.46 9.86
CA SER A 334 -10.60 -7.67 9.41
C SER A 334 -10.92 -8.88 10.28
N THR A 335 -11.00 -8.69 11.60
CA THR A 335 -11.35 -9.74 12.57
C THR A 335 -12.77 -10.24 12.31
N GLN A 336 -13.74 -9.36 12.06
CA GLN A 336 -15.10 -9.77 11.69
C GLN A 336 -15.14 -10.56 10.37
N ALA A 337 -14.38 -10.14 9.36
CA ALA A 337 -14.30 -10.84 8.08
C ALA A 337 -13.67 -12.24 8.23
N ILE A 338 -12.60 -12.37 9.03
CA ILE A 338 -11.96 -13.67 9.32
C ILE A 338 -12.93 -14.56 10.11
N SER A 339 -13.66 -14.02 11.09
CA SER A 339 -14.67 -14.77 11.84
C SER A 339 -15.70 -15.39 10.91
N LEU A 340 -16.26 -14.60 9.99
CA LEU A 340 -17.26 -15.05 9.04
C LEU A 340 -16.69 -16.15 8.13
N ALA A 341 -15.49 -15.93 7.59
CA ALA A 341 -14.82 -16.91 6.73
C ALA A 341 -14.53 -18.23 7.47
N ALA A 342 -14.09 -18.17 8.74
CA ALA A 342 -13.85 -19.35 9.56
C ALA A 342 -15.13 -20.16 9.79
N THR A 343 -16.26 -19.49 10.06
CA THR A 343 -17.57 -20.14 10.20
C THR A 343 -18.03 -20.77 8.87
N GLU A 344 -17.83 -20.11 7.73
CA GLU A 344 -18.13 -20.66 6.41
C GLU A 344 -17.27 -21.89 6.09
N ILE A 345 -15.97 -21.86 6.41
CA ILE A 345 -15.08 -23.01 6.26
C ILE A 345 -15.55 -24.17 7.14
N ALA A 346 -15.89 -23.91 8.41
CA ALA A 346 -16.38 -24.94 9.31
C ALA A 346 -17.67 -25.60 8.80
N ALA A 347 -18.61 -24.81 8.28
CA ALA A 347 -19.84 -25.32 7.66
C ALA A 347 -19.53 -26.12 6.38
N GLY A 348 -18.61 -25.65 5.54
CA GLY A 348 -18.18 -26.34 4.33
C GLY A 348 -17.48 -27.68 4.62
N ASN A 349 -16.67 -27.74 5.67
CA ASN A 349 -16.04 -28.98 6.11
C ASN A 349 -17.04 -29.99 6.67
N LEU A 350 -18.09 -29.53 7.34
CA LEU A 350 -19.16 -30.41 7.80
C LEU A 350 -19.90 -31.05 6.60
N ASP A 351 -20.23 -30.26 5.58
CA ASP A 351 -20.80 -30.79 4.32
C ASP A 351 -19.85 -31.78 3.66
N LEU A 352 -18.56 -31.43 3.54
CA LEU A 352 -17.55 -32.31 2.96
C LEU A 352 -17.40 -33.61 3.76
N SER A 353 -17.46 -33.57 5.09
CA SER A 353 -17.45 -34.77 5.96
C SER A 353 -18.60 -35.71 5.61
N THR A 354 -19.82 -35.19 5.57
CA THR A 354 -21.01 -36.01 5.28
C THR A 354 -20.97 -36.62 3.88
N ARG A 355 -20.46 -35.87 2.89
CA ARG A 355 -20.27 -36.37 1.53
C ARG A 355 -19.15 -37.40 1.43
N THR A 356 -18.09 -37.25 2.23
CA THR A 356 -16.99 -38.23 2.31
C THR A 356 -17.48 -39.54 2.91
N GLU A 357 -18.27 -39.48 4.00
CA GLU A 357 -18.93 -40.65 4.59
C GLU A 357 -19.88 -41.34 3.62
N GLN A 358 -20.71 -40.59 2.89
CA GLN A 358 -21.61 -41.14 1.88
C GLN A 358 -20.85 -41.78 0.70
N THR A 359 -19.73 -41.18 0.31
CA THR A 359 -18.85 -41.71 -0.75
C THR A 359 -18.18 -43.00 -0.29
N ALA A 360 -17.70 -43.06 0.96
CA ALA A 360 -17.15 -44.27 1.56
C ALA A 360 -18.18 -45.41 1.56
N ALA A 361 -19.42 -45.14 2.01
CA ALA A 361 -20.49 -46.14 1.98
C ALA A 361 -20.81 -46.63 0.55
N SER A 362 -20.81 -45.72 -0.43
CA SER A 362 -21.04 -46.07 -1.85
C SER A 362 -19.87 -46.88 -2.43
N LEU A 363 -18.63 -46.61 -2.00
CA LEU A 363 -17.44 -47.37 -2.38
C LEU A 363 -17.47 -48.78 -1.78
N GLU A 364 -17.90 -48.94 -0.53
CA GLU A 364 -18.10 -50.27 0.08
C GLU A 364 -19.14 -51.11 -0.68
N GLU A 365 -20.29 -50.52 -1.03
CA GLU A 365 -21.31 -51.21 -1.82
C GLU A 365 -20.80 -51.57 -3.22
N THR A 366 -20.04 -50.67 -3.84
CA THR A 366 -19.40 -50.92 -5.15
C THR A 366 -18.37 -52.04 -5.04
N ALA A 367 -17.52 -52.04 -4.02
CA ALA A 367 -16.52 -53.09 -3.79
C ALA A 367 -17.18 -54.47 -3.59
N SER A 368 -18.22 -54.54 -2.76
CA SER A 368 -19.01 -55.77 -2.55
C SER A 368 -19.64 -56.27 -3.86
N SER A 369 -20.26 -55.38 -4.63
CA SER A 369 -20.83 -55.71 -5.95
C SER A 369 -19.76 -56.21 -6.93
N MET A 370 -18.56 -55.63 -6.88
CA MET A 370 -17.42 -56.03 -7.70
C MET A 370 -16.89 -57.41 -7.30
N GLU A 371 -16.88 -57.77 -6.03
CA GLU A 371 -16.53 -59.13 -5.57
C GLU A 371 -17.55 -60.16 -6.08
N GLU A 372 -18.85 -59.86 -5.98
CA GLU A 372 -19.91 -60.72 -6.50
C GLU A 372 -19.83 -60.89 -8.03
N LEU A 373 -19.60 -59.79 -8.76
CA LEU A 373 -19.39 -59.81 -10.21
C LEU A 373 -18.14 -60.64 -10.58
N THR A 374 -17.04 -60.49 -9.85
CA THR A 374 -15.81 -61.27 -10.06
C THR A 374 -16.09 -62.76 -9.91
N SER A 375 -16.81 -63.13 -8.85
CA SER A 375 -17.21 -64.52 -8.58
C SER A 375 -18.09 -65.07 -9.72
N THR A 376 -19.08 -64.30 -10.16
CA THR A 376 -20.01 -64.70 -11.22
C THR A 376 -19.32 -64.86 -12.57
N VAL A 377 -18.43 -63.94 -12.94
CA VAL A 377 -17.67 -64.00 -14.19
C VAL A 377 -16.73 -65.21 -14.20
N LYS A 378 -16.06 -65.49 -13.07
CA LYS A 378 -15.23 -66.69 -12.92
C LYS A 378 -16.06 -67.96 -13.05
N GLN A 379 -17.23 -68.01 -12.39
CA GLN A 379 -18.14 -69.14 -12.50
C GLN A 379 -18.66 -69.34 -13.93
N ASN A 380 -18.92 -68.25 -14.67
CA ASN A 380 -19.31 -68.32 -16.09
C ASN A 380 -18.21 -68.90 -16.98
N ALA A 381 -16.95 -68.50 -16.75
CA ALA A 381 -15.80 -69.05 -17.46
C ALA A 381 -15.67 -70.57 -17.20
N ASP A 382 -15.79 -70.99 -15.93
CA ASP A 382 -15.74 -72.40 -15.56
C ASP A 382 -16.93 -73.20 -16.13
N ASN A 383 -18.13 -72.64 -16.09
CA ASN A 383 -19.34 -73.26 -16.68
C ASN A 383 -19.21 -73.42 -18.19
N ALA A 384 -18.70 -72.40 -18.90
CA ALA A 384 -18.47 -72.48 -20.34
C ALA A 384 -17.45 -73.59 -20.68
N LYS A 385 -16.38 -73.71 -19.88
CA LYS A 385 -15.38 -74.77 -20.02
C LYS A 385 -15.97 -76.16 -19.76
N GLN A 386 -16.78 -76.33 -18.73
CA GLN A 386 -17.46 -77.59 -18.41
C GLN A 386 -18.47 -77.97 -19.50
N ALA A 387 -19.29 -77.01 -19.95
CA ALA A 387 -20.23 -77.20 -21.04
C ALA A 387 -19.51 -77.64 -22.33
N ASN A 388 -18.38 -77.00 -22.65
CA ASN A 388 -17.55 -77.40 -23.79
C ASN A 388 -17.09 -78.86 -23.70
N GLN A 389 -16.69 -79.34 -22.52
CA GLN A 389 -16.30 -80.75 -22.31
C GLN A 389 -17.48 -81.71 -22.49
N LEU A 390 -18.68 -81.38 -21.97
CA LEU A 390 -19.88 -82.20 -22.17
C LEU A 390 -20.28 -82.29 -23.65
N VAL A 391 -20.18 -81.17 -24.35
CA VAL A 391 -20.48 -81.03 -25.78
C VAL A 391 -19.55 -81.91 -26.60
N LEU A 392 -18.24 -81.93 -26.30
CA LEU A 392 -17.28 -82.84 -26.94
C LEU A 392 -17.64 -84.32 -26.75
N GLY A 393 -18.10 -84.71 -25.55
CA GLY A 393 -18.59 -86.07 -25.31
C GLY A 393 -19.85 -86.41 -26.13
N THR A 394 -20.73 -85.43 -26.30
CA THR A 394 -21.96 -85.57 -27.12
C THR A 394 -21.63 -85.73 -28.61
N VAL A 395 -20.61 -85.02 -29.12
CA VAL A 395 -20.13 -85.21 -30.51
C VAL A 395 -19.69 -86.65 -30.75
N ASP A 396 -18.95 -87.25 -29.81
CA ASP A 396 -18.50 -88.63 -29.97
C ASP A 396 -19.67 -89.63 -29.97
N VAL A 397 -20.67 -89.42 -29.11
CA VAL A 397 -21.90 -90.24 -29.09
C VAL A 397 -22.66 -90.11 -30.42
N ALA A 398 -22.86 -88.89 -30.93
CA ALA A 398 -23.54 -88.66 -32.20
C ALA A 398 -22.78 -89.30 -33.37
N ARG A 399 -21.44 -89.20 -33.39
CA ARG A 399 -20.58 -89.83 -34.41
C ARG A 399 -20.67 -91.36 -34.38
N ARG A 400 -20.65 -91.96 -33.18
CA ARG A 400 -20.87 -93.41 -33.01
C ARG A 400 -22.28 -93.81 -33.45
N GLY A 401 -23.30 -93.01 -33.11
CA GLY A 401 -24.67 -93.19 -33.58
C GLY A 401 -24.78 -93.20 -35.11
N GLY A 402 -24.18 -92.22 -35.78
CA GLY A 402 -24.12 -92.17 -37.25
C GLY A 402 -23.43 -93.39 -37.87
N THR A 403 -22.35 -93.88 -37.24
CA THR A 403 -21.65 -95.10 -37.69
C THR A 403 -22.57 -96.32 -37.60
N VAL A 404 -23.24 -96.54 -36.47
CA VAL A 404 -24.19 -97.65 -36.27
C VAL A 404 -25.35 -97.57 -37.26
N VAL A 405 -25.89 -96.38 -37.50
CA VAL A 405 -26.94 -96.17 -38.50
C VAL A 405 -26.44 -96.54 -39.89
N GLY A 406 -25.21 -96.16 -40.25
CA GLY A 406 -24.57 -96.55 -41.51
C GLY A 406 -24.46 -98.08 -41.68
N ASP A 407 -24.08 -98.80 -40.62
CA ASP A 407 -24.02 -100.26 -40.63
C ASP A 407 -25.41 -100.90 -40.81
N VAL A 408 -26.46 -100.31 -40.21
CA VAL A 408 -27.85 -100.76 -40.40
C VAL A 408 -28.32 -100.54 -41.83
N VAL A 409 -28.02 -99.39 -42.45
CA VAL A 409 -28.33 -99.14 -43.88
C VAL A 409 -27.67 -100.19 -44.77
N LYS A 410 -26.39 -100.49 -44.52
CA LYS A 410 -25.66 -101.53 -45.27
C LYS A 410 -26.33 -102.90 -45.14
N THR A 411 -26.70 -103.28 -43.92
CA THR A 411 -27.37 -104.57 -43.65
C THR A 411 -28.76 -104.63 -44.32
N MET A 412 -29.52 -103.53 -44.30
CA MET A 412 -30.81 -103.45 -44.99
C MET A 412 -30.67 -103.57 -46.51
N ALA A 413 -29.60 -103.00 -47.09
CA ALA A 413 -29.29 -103.17 -48.51
C ALA A 413 -28.99 -104.64 -48.86
N GLU A 414 -28.20 -105.32 -48.04
CA GLU A 414 -27.90 -106.76 -48.19
C GLU A 414 -29.18 -107.63 -48.05
N ILE A 415 -30.07 -107.32 -47.09
CA ILE A 415 -31.37 -108.01 -46.94
C ILE A 415 -32.26 -107.78 -48.17
N ASN A 416 -32.31 -106.55 -48.69
CA ASN A 416 -33.09 -106.23 -49.90
C ASN A 416 -32.58 -107.01 -51.12
N GLU A 417 -31.25 -107.07 -51.30
CA GLU A 417 -30.63 -107.86 -52.36
C GLU A 417 -30.95 -109.35 -52.21
N SER A 418 -30.80 -109.91 -51.00
CA SER A 418 -31.14 -111.32 -50.72
C SER A 418 -32.62 -111.61 -50.98
N SER A 419 -33.52 -110.69 -50.62
CA SER A 419 -34.95 -110.84 -50.85
C SER A 419 -35.30 -110.84 -52.34
N ARG A 420 -34.65 -110.00 -53.15
CA ARG A 420 -34.79 -110.03 -54.62
C ARG A 420 -34.33 -111.35 -55.22
N LYS A 421 -33.20 -111.90 -54.77
CA LYS A 421 -32.73 -113.23 -55.19
C LYS A 421 -33.75 -114.32 -54.86
N ILE A 422 -34.43 -114.23 -53.72
CA ILE A 422 -35.52 -115.16 -53.37
C ILE A 422 -36.69 -115.02 -54.34
N VAL A 423 -37.12 -113.80 -54.70
CA VAL A 423 -38.18 -113.59 -55.71
C VAL A 423 -37.83 -114.24 -57.05
N ASP A 424 -36.58 -114.16 -57.47
CA ASP A 424 -36.09 -114.80 -58.70
C ASP A 424 -36.19 -116.33 -58.60
N ILE A 425 -35.74 -116.92 -57.49
CA ILE A 425 -35.83 -118.37 -57.24
C ILE A 425 -37.29 -118.84 -57.22
N ILE A 426 -38.18 -118.11 -56.56
CA ILE A 426 -39.61 -118.43 -56.50
C ILE A 426 -40.25 -118.36 -57.89
N THR A 427 -39.81 -117.44 -58.75
CA THR A 427 -40.26 -117.37 -60.15
C THR A 427 -39.82 -118.59 -60.95
N VAL A 428 -38.61 -119.12 -60.70
CA VAL A 428 -38.16 -120.40 -61.27
C VAL A 428 -39.00 -121.57 -60.74
N ILE A 429 -39.31 -121.61 -59.44
CA ILE A 429 -40.14 -122.67 -58.84
C ILE A 429 -41.57 -122.67 -59.42
N ASP A 430 -42.21 -121.51 -59.57
CA ASP A 430 -43.54 -121.39 -60.21
C ASP A 430 -43.48 -121.89 -61.68
N SER A 431 -42.38 -121.60 -62.39
CA SER A 431 -42.15 -122.10 -63.75
C SER A 431 -41.98 -123.62 -63.79
N ILE A 432 -41.24 -124.21 -62.84
CA ILE A 432 -41.08 -125.67 -62.72
C ILE A 432 -42.43 -126.33 -62.37
N ALA A 433 -43.20 -125.75 -61.45
CA ALA A 433 -44.53 -126.22 -61.11
C ALA A 433 -45.47 -126.19 -62.33
N PHE A 434 -45.43 -125.12 -63.13
CA PHE A 434 -46.17 -125.02 -64.37
C PHE A 434 -45.75 -126.11 -65.39
N GLN A 435 -44.45 -126.28 -65.63
CA GLN A 435 -43.92 -127.33 -66.50
C GLN A 435 -44.34 -128.73 -66.03
N THR A 436 -44.28 -129.00 -64.73
CA THR A 436 -44.69 -130.28 -64.12
C THR A 436 -46.18 -130.53 -64.31
N ASN A 437 -47.02 -129.49 -64.18
CA ASN A 437 -48.46 -129.56 -64.43
C ASN A 437 -48.78 -129.88 -65.91
N ILE A 438 -47.99 -129.37 -66.87
CA ILE A 438 -48.12 -129.72 -68.30
C ILE A 438 -47.65 -131.16 -68.56
N LEU A 439 -46.53 -131.60 -67.97
CA LEU A 439 -46.06 -132.98 -68.09
C LEU A 439 -47.09 -133.97 -67.52
N ALA A 440 -47.67 -133.66 -66.36
CA ALA A 440 -48.68 -134.48 -65.72
C ALA A 440 -49.98 -134.55 -66.55
N LEU A 441 -50.38 -133.45 -67.20
CA LEU A 441 -51.47 -133.45 -68.16
C LEU A 441 -51.17 -134.36 -69.36
N ASN A 442 -49.97 -134.25 -69.95
CA ASN A 442 -49.55 -135.10 -71.07
C ASN A 442 -49.53 -136.58 -70.66
N ALA A 443 -49.04 -136.90 -69.46
CA ALA A 443 -49.03 -138.26 -68.92
C ALA A 443 -50.46 -138.80 -68.66
N ALA A 444 -51.38 -137.96 -68.16
CA ALA A 444 -52.78 -138.33 -67.98
C ALA A 444 -53.49 -138.62 -69.31
N VAL A 445 -53.18 -137.86 -70.36
CA VAL A 445 -53.68 -138.08 -71.73
C VAL A 445 -53.16 -139.41 -72.29
N GLU A 446 -51.86 -139.69 -72.16
CA GLU A 446 -51.28 -140.95 -72.64
C GLU A 446 -51.79 -142.16 -71.83
N ALA A 447 -52.00 -142.00 -70.53
CA ALA A 447 -52.62 -143.02 -69.68
C ALA A 447 -54.08 -143.31 -70.08
N ALA A 448 -54.86 -142.29 -70.45
CA ALA A 448 -56.22 -142.47 -70.99
C ALA A 448 -56.19 -143.17 -72.36
N ARG A 449 -55.15 -142.94 -73.16
CA ARG A 449 -54.94 -143.57 -74.48
C ARG A 449 -54.61 -145.06 -74.38
N ALA A 450 -53.95 -145.49 -73.29
CA ALA A 450 -53.58 -146.88 -73.02
C ALA A 450 -54.74 -147.75 -72.45
N GLY A 451 -55.94 -147.20 -72.26
CA GLY A 451 -57.12 -147.94 -71.81
C GLY A 451 -56.98 -148.52 -70.40
N GLU A 452 -57.47 -149.75 -70.17
CA GLU A 452 -57.45 -150.40 -68.84
C GLU A 452 -56.03 -150.59 -68.28
N GLN A 453 -55.01 -150.73 -69.13
CA GLN A 453 -53.60 -150.89 -68.71
C GLN A 453 -53.00 -149.57 -68.17
N GLY A 454 -53.61 -148.42 -68.49
CA GLY A 454 -53.15 -147.09 -68.09
C GLY A 454 -53.73 -146.56 -66.78
N ARG A 455 -54.69 -147.26 -66.14
CA ARG A 455 -55.40 -146.76 -64.95
C ARG A 455 -54.47 -146.37 -63.80
N GLY A 456 -53.44 -147.17 -63.51
CA GLY A 456 -52.45 -146.86 -62.48
C GLY A 456 -51.64 -145.58 -62.81
N PHE A 457 -51.25 -145.41 -64.06
CA PHE A 457 -50.54 -144.22 -64.54
C PHE A 457 -51.42 -142.96 -64.52
N ALA A 458 -52.71 -143.07 -64.83
CA ALA A 458 -53.65 -141.95 -64.80
C ALA A 458 -53.82 -141.38 -63.37
N VAL A 459 -53.88 -142.25 -62.35
CA VAL A 459 -53.95 -141.83 -60.94
C VAL A 459 -52.67 -141.09 -60.54
N VAL A 460 -51.51 -141.63 -60.86
CA VAL A 460 -50.21 -140.98 -60.58
C VAL A 460 -50.12 -139.63 -61.29
N ALA A 461 -50.54 -139.56 -62.56
CA ALA A 461 -50.55 -138.31 -63.32
C ALA A 461 -51.49 -137.26 -62.70
N SER A 462 -52.67 -137.65 -62.20
CA SER A 462 -53.57 -136.75 -61.48
C SER A 462 -52.97 -136.25 -60.16
N GLU A 463 -52.27 -137.12 -59.40
CA GLU A 463 -51.62 -136.75 -58.14
C GLU A 463 -50.44 -135.79 -58.38
N VAL A 464 -49.61 -136.06 -59.39
CA VAL A 464 -48.50 -135.17 -59.80
C VAL A 464 -49.05 -133.81 -60.26
N ARG A 465 -50.18 -133.80 -60.98
CA ARG A 465 -50.84 -132.55 -61.40
C ARG A 465 -51.36 -131.74 -60.21
N SER A 466 -52.03 -132.40 -59.26
CA SER A 466 -52.51 -131.79 -58.02
C SER A 466 -51.36 -131.20 -57.21
N LEU A 467 -50.25 -131.94 -57.08
CA LEU A 467 -49.04 -131.48 -56.41
C LEU A 467 -48.41 -130.26 -57.11
N ALA A 468 -48.37 -130.28 -58.44
CA ALA A 468 -47.85 -129.16 -59.23
C ALA A 468 -48.73 -127.90 -59.07
N GLN A 469 -50.06 -128.03 -59.07
CA GLN A 469 -50.97 -126.91 -58.79
C GLN A 469 -50.82 -126.37 -57.37
N ARG A 470 -50.69 -127.25 -56.36
CA ARG A 470 -50.41 -126.84 -54.97
C ARG A 470 -49.05 -126.14 -54.84
N SER A 471 -48.03 -126.61 -55.55
CA SER A 471 -46.70 -126.01 -55.56
C SER A 471 -46.69 -124.63 -56.21
N ALA A 472 -47.41 -124.44 -57.32
CA ALA A 472 -47.60 -123.12 -57.93
C ALA A 472 -48.37 -122.15 -57.03
N GLY A 473 -49.42 -122.63 -56.35
CA GLY A 473 -50.16 -121.85 -55.36
C GLY A 473 -49.26 -121.36 -54.22
N ALA A 474 -48.51 -122.28 -53.60
CA ALA A 474 -47.55 -121.95 -52.54
C ALA A 474 -46.43 -121.01 -53.03
N ALA A 475 -45.91 -121.22 -54.25
CA ALA A 475 -44.90 -120.34 -54.83
C ALA A 475 -45.43 -118.90 -55.00
N ARG A 476 -46.67 -118.72 -55.45
CA ARG A 476 -47.28 -117.39 -55.57
C ARG A 476 -47.53 -116.73 -54.21
N GLU A 477 -47.97 -117.48 -53.21
CA GLU A 477 -48.12 -116.95 -51.84
C GLU A 477 -46.78 -116.48 -51.27
N ILE A 478 -45.71 -117.28 -51.43
CA ILE A 478 -44.36 -116.88 -51.02
C ILE A 478 -43.89 -115.65 -51.81
N LYS A 479 -44.17 -115.58 -53.11
CA LYS A 479 -43.81 -114.42 -53.95
C LYS A 479 -44.44 -113.13 -53.40
N THR A 480 -45.72 -113.17 -53.03
CA THR A 480 -46.41 -112.04 -52.41
C THR A 480 -45.77 -111.66 -51.07
N LEU A 481 -45.55 -112.63 -50.17
CA LEU A 481 -44.96 -112.37 -48.84
C LEU A 481 -43.54 -111.79 -48.92
N ILE A 482 -42.72 -112.26 -49.85
CA ILE A 482 -41.37 -111.72 -50.08
C ILE A 482 -41.46 -110.34 -50.74
N GLY A 483 -42.41 -110.11 -51.66
CA GLY A 483 -42.70 -108.79 -52.22
C GLY A 483 -43.01 -107.76 -51.14
N ASP A 484 -43.93 -108.10 -50.22
CA ASP A 484 -44.27 -107.27 -49.07
C ASP A 484 -43.05 -107.01 -48.17
N SER A 485 -42.17 -108.00 -48.02
CA SER A 485 -40.94 -107.87 -47.23
C SER A 485 -39.93 -106.91 -47.91
N VAL A 486 -39.78 -106.98 -49.24
CA VAL A 486 -38.94 -106.04 -50.00
C VAL A 486 -39.44 -104.61 -49.86
N GLU A 487 -40.76 -104.38 -49.93
CA GLU A 487 -41.35 -103.05 -49.75
C GLU A 487 -41.09 -102.52 -48.32
N LYS A 488 -41.32 -103.34 -47.30
CA LYS A 488 -41.07 -102.98 -45.89
C LYS A 488 -39.59 -102.70 -45.61
N VAL A 489 -38.67 -103.51 -46.13
CA VAL A 489 -37.22 -103.28 -46.00
C VAL A 489 -36.82 -101.99 -46.72
N GLY A 490 -37.37 -101.72 -47.91
CA GLY A 490 -37.15 -100.47 -48.63
C GLY A 490 -37.64 -99.23 -47.86
N ALA A 491 -38.83 -99.31 -47.25
CA ALA A 491 -39.35 -98.25 -46.38
C ALA A 491 -38.48 -98.06 -45.12
N GLY A 492 -38.06 -99.16 -44.48
CA GLY A 492 -37.14 -99.14 -43.34
C GLY A 492 -35.79 -98.51 -43.68
N SER A 493 -35.22 -98.85 -44.85
CA SER A 493 -33.95 -98.28 -45.33
C SER A 493 -34.01 -96.77 -45.45
N ARG A 494 -35.12 -96.21 -46.00
CA ARG A 494 -35.30 -94.75 -46.11
C ARG A 494 -35.38 -94.06 -44.76
N LEU A 495 -36.09 -94.65 -43.79
CA LEU A 495 -36.20 -94.10 -42.43
C LEU A 495 -34.85 -94.11 -41.71
N VAL A 496 -34.06 -95.16 -41.88
CA VAL A 496 -32.72 -95.27 -41.30
C VAL A 496 -31.75 -94.29 -41.97
N GLU A 497 -31.81 -94.12 -43.29
CA GLU A 497 -31.02 -93.10 -44.00
C GLU A 497 -31.35 -91.68 -43.51
N GLN A 498 -32.63 -91.37 -43.33
CA GLN A 498 -33.07 -90.10 -42.73
C GLN A 498 -32.55 -89.95 -41.29
N ALA A 499 -32.58 -91.02 -40.48
CA ALA A 499 -31.98 -91.01 -39.15
C ALA A 499 -30.45 -90.78 -39.19
N GLY A 500 -29.76 -91.19 -40.25
CA GLY A 500 -28.34 -90.90 -40.47
C GLY A 500 -28.10 -89.42 -40.71
N THR A 501 -28.88 -88.82 -41.61
CA THR A 501 -28.79 -87.38 -41.90
C THR A 501 -29.07 -86.51 -40.68
N THR A 502 -30.00 -86.89 -39.80
CA THR A 502 -30.26 -86.14 -38.56
C THR A 502 -29.12 -86.25 -37.55
N MET A 503 -28.39 -87.37 -37.53
CA MET A 503 -27.16 -87.49 -36.72
C MET A 503 -26.06 -86.55 -37.21
N ASP A 504 -25.89 -86.40 -38.53
CA ASP A 504 -24.93 -85.43 -39.10
C ASP A 504 -25.33 -83.98 -38.76
N GLU A 505 -26.62 -83.65 -38.83
CA GLU A 505 -27.14 -82.33 -38.40
C GLU A 505 -26.91 -82.06 -36.91
N ILE A 506 -27.03 -83.08 -36.05
CA ILE A 506 -26.69 -82.99 -34.62
C ILE A 506 -25.20 -82.65 -34.47
N VAL A 507 -24.30 -83.36 -35.15
CA VAL A 507 -22.85 -83.08 -35.08
C VAL A 507 -22.53 -81.63 -35.48
N ILE A 508 -23.13 -81.14 -36.57
CA ILE A 508 -22.95 -79.74 -37.02
C ILE A 508 -23.47 -78.74 -35.99
N SER A 509 -24.62 -79.03 -35.37
CA SER A 509 -25.24 -78.14 -34.38
C SER A 509 -24.45 -78.11 -33.06
N VAL A 510 -23.97 -79.26 -32.60
CA VAL A 510 -23.13 -79.39 -31.40
C VAL A 510 -21.77 -78.71 -31.60
N LYS A 511 -21.21 -78.74 -32.82
CA LYS A 511 -20.02 -77.95 -33.16
C LYS A 511 -20.25 -76.45 -32.99
N ARG A 512 -21.38 -75.92 -33.44
CA ARG A 512 -21.75 -74.51 -33.21
C ARG A 512 -21.85 -74.15 -31.73
N VAL A 513 -22.37 -75.06 -30.90
CA VAL A 513 -22.39 -74.88 -29.44
C VAL A 513 -20.97 -74.82 -28.86
N THR A 514 -20.05 -75.66 -29.35
CA THR A 514 -18.63 -75.65 -28.97
C THR A 514 -17.99 -74.28 -29.23
N ASP A 515 -18.23 -73.72 -30.42
CA ASP A 515 -17.69 -72.41 -30.81
C ASP A 515 -18.23 -71.29 -29.90
N ILE A 516 -19.54 -71.28 -29.60
CA ILE A 516 -20.15 -70.30 -28.68
C ILE A 516 -19.57 -70.43 -27.27
N MET A 517 -19.35 -71.65 -26.76
CA MET A 517 -18.75 -71.85 -25.43
C MET A 517 -17.31 -71.31 -25.38
N ALA A 518 -16.54 -71.45 -26.46
CA ALA A 518 -15.21 -70.88 -26.55
C ALA A 518 -15.23 -69.33 -26.55
N GLU A 519 -16.18 -68.73 -27.26
CA GLU A 519 -16.39 -67.27 -27.25
C GLU A 519 -16.79 -66.76 -25.86
N ILE A 520 -17.71 -67.45 -25.15
CA ILE A 520 -18.11 -67.07 -23.79
C ILE A 520 -16.93 -67.18 -22.81
N ALA A 521 -16.12 -68.22 -22.92
CA ALA A 521 -14.94 -68.38 -22.07
C ALA A 521 -13.92 -67.26 -22.30
N ALA A 522 -13.66 -66.91 -23.57
CA ALA A 522 -12.78 -65.80 -23.93
C ALA A 522 -13.32 -64.45 -23.42
N ALA A 523 -14.61 -64.17 -23.64
CA ALA A 523 -15.26 -62.94 -23.18
C ALA A 523 -15.27 -62.84 -21.65
N SER A 524 -15.50 -63.95 -20.94
CA SER A 524 -15.46 -63.99 -19.47
C SER A 524 -14.05 -63.73 -18.94
N GLN A 525 -13.01 -64.22 -19.62
CA GLN A 525 -11.62 -63.94 -19.25
C GLN A 525 -11.26 -62.45 -19.44
N GLU A 526 -11.75 -61.82 -20.51
CA GLU A 526 -11.58 -60.39 -20.75
C GLU A 526 -12.35 -59.55 -19.73
N GLN A 527 -13.59 -59.92 -19.40
CA GLN A 527 -14.37 -59.29 -18.34
C GLN A 527 -13.65 -59.38 -16.99
N SER A 528 -13.05 -60.52 -16.66
CA SER A 528 -12.28 -60.68 -15.42
C SER A 528 -11.11 -59.71 -15.35
N GLN A 529 -10.40 -59.47 -16.47
CA GLN A 529 -9.30 -58.50 -16.53
C GLN A 529 -9.82 -57.05 -16.39
N GLY A 530 -10.94 -56.73 -17.04
CA GLY A 530 -11.59 -55.42 -16.91
C GLY A 530 -12.06 -55.15 -15.46
N ILE A 531 -12.62 -56.16 -14.80
CA ILE A 531 -13.02 -56.10 -13.40
C ILE A 531 -11.82 -55.86 -12.49
N GLU A 532 -10.68 -56.51 -12.74
CA GLU A 532 -9.45 -56.27 -11.97
C GLU A 532 -8.97 -54.81 -12.08
N GLN A 533 -9.08 -54.21 -13.26
CA GLN A 533 -8.75 -52.79 -13.45
C GLN A 533 -9.71 -51.86 -12.69
N VAL A 534 -11.01 -52.16 -12.71
CA VAL A 534 -12.00 -51.40 -11.93
C VAL A 534 -11.75 -51.55 -10.44
N ASN A 535 -11.39 -52.75 -9.95
CA ASN A 535 -11.05 -52.98 -8.55
C ASN A 535 -9.86 -52.11 -8.09
N ARG A 536 -8.81 -52.00 -8.90
CA ARG A 536 -7.69 -51.08 -8.63
C ARG A 536 -8.14 -49.62 -8.56
N ALA A 537 -9.04 -49.20 -9.44
CA ALA A 537 -9.59 -47.84 -9.41
C ALA A 537 -10.44 -47.59 -8.15
N VAL A 538 -11.24 -48.56 -7.71
CA VAL A 538 -12.01 -48.50 -6.45
C VAL A 538 -11.07 -48.38 -5.25
N THR A 539 -9.98 -49.16 -5.21
CA THR A 539 -8.96 -49.08 -4.15
C THR A 539 -8.32 -47.69 -4.09
N GLN A 540 -8.02 -47.09 -5.25
CA GLN A 540 -7.46 -45.74 -5.30
C GLN A 540 -8.48 -44.67 -4.86
N LEU A 541 -9.77 -44.84 -5.19
CA LEU A 541 -10.83 -43.96 -4.70
C LEU A 541 -11.02 -44.07 -3.19
N ASP A 542 -10.86 -45.26 -2.62
CA ASP A 542 -10.87 -45.44 -1.16
C ASP A 542 -9.73 -44.69 -0.48
N GLU A 543 -8.50 -44.78 -1.02
CA GLU A 543 -7.34 -44.03 -0.49
C GLU A 543 -7.58 -42.51 -0.52
N VAL A 544 -8.09 -41.98 -1.63
CA VAL A 544 -8.46 -40.55 -1.74
C VAL A 544 -9.59 -40.18 -0.78
N THR A 545 -10.55 -41.08 -0.56
CA THR A 545 -11.66 -40.86 0.37
C THR A 545 -11.17 -40.79 1.81
N GLN A 546 -10.22 -41.65 2.20
CA GLN A 546 -9.56 -41.59 3.51
C GLN A 546 -8.72 -40.32 3.67
N GLN A 547 -7.98 -39.90 2.63
CA GLN A 547 -7.26 -38.63 2.63
C GLN A 547 -8.21 -37.43 2.79
N ASN A 548 -9.36 -37.44 2.11
CA ASN A 548 -10.37 -36.40 2.27
C ASN A 548 -10.90 -36.34 3.70
N ALA A 549 -11.12 -37.48 4.36
CA ALA A 549 -11.52 -37.51 5.77
C ALA A 549 -10.45 -36.85 6.67
N ALA A 550 -9.17 -37.18 6.47
CA ALA A 550 -8.07 -36.55 7.20
C ALA A 550 -7.98 -35.04 6.94
N LEU A 551 -8.14 -34.61 5.68
CA LEU A 551 -8.16 -33.19 5.31
C LEU A 551 -9.33 -32.44 5.93
N VAL A 552 -10.50 -33.07 6.06
CA VAL A 552 -11.66 -32.50 6.73
C VAL A 552 -11.37 -32.27 8.22
N GLU A 553 -10.72 -33.21 8.90
CA GLU A 553 -10.31 -33.05 10.29
C GLU A 553 -9.30 -31.91 10.46
N GLU A 554 -8.26 -31.88 9.61
CA GLU A 554 -7.22 -30.84 9.63
C GLU A 554 -7.81 -29.44 9.37
N ALA A 555 -8.64 -29.31 8.33
CA ALA A 555 -9.29 -28.06 7.98
C ALA A 555 -10.28 -27.59 9.06
N SER A 556 -10.97 -28.53 9.73
CA SER A 556 -11.86 -28.20 10.84
C SER A 556 -11.09 -27.71 12.07
N SER A 557 -9.94 -28.32 12.35
CA SER A 557 -9.03 -27.85 13.39
C SER A 557 -8.49 -26.45 13.08
N ALA A 558 -8.08 -26.21 11.83
CA ALA A 558 -7.60 -24.90 11.38
C ALA A 558 -8.70 -23.83 11.49
N ALA A 559 -9.93 -24.12 11.05
CA ALA A 559 -11.07 -23.21 11.18
C ALA A 559 -11.37 -22.86 12.64
N ARG A 560 -11.32 -23.84 13.55
CA ARG A 560 -11.50 -23.61 15.00
C ARG A 560 -10.38 -22.74 15.57
N SER A 561 -9.12 -22.98 15.18
CA SER A 561 -8.00 -22.16 15.62
C SER A 561 -8.12 -20.71 15.12
N LEU A 562 -8.60 -20.49 13.89
CA LEU A 562 -8.89 -19.16 13.37
C LEU A 562 -10.00 -18.47 14.17
N GLU A 563 -11.07 -19.19 14.50
CA GLU A 563 -12.16 -18.66 15.33
C GLU A 563 -11.66 -18.24 16.72
N GLU A 564 -10.85 -19.08 17.38
CA GLU A 564 -10.24 -18.76 18.68
C GLU A 564 -9.31 -17.54 18.61
N GLN A 565 -8.43 -17.46 17.59
CA GLN A 565 -7.55 -16.30 17.38
C GLN A 565 -8.35 -15.01 17.13
N THR A 566 -9.43 -15.12 16.37
CA THR A 566 -10.32 -14.02 16.04
C THR A 566 -11.07 -13.52 17.27
N VAL A 567 -11.55 -14.43 18.13
CA VAL A 567 -12.13 -14.07 19.43
C VAL A 567 -11.10 -13.38 20.33
N GLY A 568 -9.86 -13.86 20.36
CA GLY A 568 -8.77 -13.24 21.13
C GLY A 568 -8.40 -11.83 20.64
N LEU A 569 -8.30 -11.65 19.31
CA LEU A 569 -8.06 -10.34 18.70
C LEU A 569 -9.21 -9.39 18.96
N ASN A 570 -10.45 -9.83 18.75
CA ASN A 570 -11.64 -9.03 19.02
C ASN A 570 -11.70 -8.61 20.50
N GLY A 571 -11.39 -9.53 21.42
CA GLY A 571 -11.27 -9.22 22.84
C GLY A 571 -10.23 -8.13 23.11
N SER A 572 -9.05 -8.23 22.50
CA SER A 572 -7.95 -7.27 22.65
C SER A 572 -8.32 -5.87 22.16
N VAL A 573 -9.07 -5.76 21.06
CA VAL A 573 -9.48 -4.46 20.49
C VAL A 573 -10.85 -3.97 20.96
N SER A 574 -11.63 -4.81 21.65
CA SER A 574 -13.02 -4.51 22.03
C SER A 574 -13.16 -3.28 22.92
N HIS A 575 -12.21 -3.09 23.85
CA HIS A 575 -12.20 -1.97 24.79
C HIS A 575 -11.95 -0.62 24.13
N PHE A 576 -11.35 -0.59 22.94
CA PHE A 576 -11.14 0.65 22.21
C PHE A 576 -12.45 1.15 21.59
N VAL A 577 -12.86 2.35 21.95
CA VAL A 577 -13.97 3.08 21.35
C VAL A 577 -13.40 3.88 20.18
N VAL A 578 -13.88 3.56 18.99
CA VAL A 578 -13.57 4.28 17.75
C VAL A 578 -14.86 4.90 17.24
N SER A 579 -14.77 6.13 16.74
CA SER A 579 -15.96 6.81 16.22
C SER A 579 -16.50 5.99 15.05
N ALA A 580 -17.78 5.66 15.10
CA ALA A 580 -18.47 4.94 14.03
C ALA A 580 -18.66 5.79 12.75
N ALA A 581 -18.03 6.96 12.66
CA ALA A 581 -18.26 7.93 11.61
C ALA A 581 -16.95 8.38 10.93
N GLY A 582 -16.52 7.59 9.96
CA GLY A 582 -15.78 8.04 8.78
C GLY A 582 -16.44 7.39 7.56
N PRO A 583 -16.70 8.12 6.46
CA PRO A 583 -17.54 7.64 5.37
C PRO A 583 -17.00 6.32 4.87
N ALA A 584 -17.91 5.43 4.45
CA ALA A 584 -17.61 4.23 3.69
C ALA A 584 -16.71 4.58 2.48
N ALA A 585 -15.41 4.66 2.72
CA ALA A 585 -14.41 4.93 1.72
C ALA A 585 -14.23 3.60 1.00
N SER A 586 -14.93 3.50 -0.12
CA SER A 586 -14.75 2.50 -1.17
C SER A 586 -14.66 1.08 -0.61
N THR A 587 -15.79 0.37 -0.66
CA THR A 587 -15.78 -1.08 -0.81
C THR A 587 -14.86 -1.42 -1.98
N ALA A 588 -13.58 -1.65 -1.68
CA ALA A 588 -12.71 -2.47 -2.50
C ALA A 588 -13.53 -3.73 -2.75
N ALA A 589 -13.82 -3.97 -4.03
CA ALA A 589 -14.57 -5.13 -4.46
C ALA A 589 -14.06 -6.34 -3.68
N PRO A 590 -14.95 -7.18 -3.11
CA PRO A 590 -14.51 -8.39 -2.45
C PRO A 590 -13.60 -9.10 -3.45
N VAL A 591 -12.37 -9.42 -3.04
CA VAL A 591 -11.58 -10.42 -3.75
C VAL A 591 -12.47 -11.65 -3.69
N ALA A 592 -13.16 -11.91 -4.80
CA ALA A 592 -13.95 -13.11 -4.96
C ALA A 592 -12.93 -14.24 -4.83
N VAL A 593 -12.87 -14.83 -3.63
CA VAL A 593 -12.41 -16.20 -3.49
C VAL A 593 -13.29 -16.93 -4.49
N VAL A 594 -12.67 -17.42 -5.55
CA VAL A 594 -13.33 -18.20 -6.58
C VAL A 594 -13.90 -19.41 -5.87
N ALA A 595 -15.16 -19.31 -5.44
CA ALA A 595 -15.97 -20.45 -5.11
C ALA A 595 -15.96 -21.31 -6.38
N ALA A 596 -15.29 -22.44 -6.32
CA ALA A 596 -15.32 -23.44 -7.37
C ALA A 596 -16.79 -23.78 -7.61
N ARG A 597 -17.36 -23.26 -8.71
CA ARG A 597 -18.70 -23.64 -9.13
C ARG A 597 -18.70 -25.15 -9.40
N PRO A 598 -19.73 -25.89 -8.96
CA PRO A 598 -19.87 -27.29 -9.32
C PRO A 598 -20.12 -27.37 -10.82
N VAL A 599 -19.25 -28.10 -11.53
CA VAL A 599 -19.46 -28.42 -12.94
C VAL A 599 -20.56 -29.47 -13.01
N THR A 600 -21.80 -29.03 -13.18
CA THR A 600 -22.90 -29.88 -13.62
C THR A 600 -22.64 -30.29 -15.07
N GLY A 601 -22.66 -31.60 -15.33
CA GLY A 601 -22.25 -32.20 -16.58
C GLY A 601 -23.08 -31.80 -17.81
N ALA A 602 -22.42 -31.91 -18.97
CA ALA A 602 -22.86 -32.61 -20.17
C ALA A 602 -22.16 -32.03 -21.41
N ARG A 603 -21.24 -32.79 -22.00
CA ARG A 603 -21.15 -33.01 -23.45
C ARG A 603 -20.05 -34.02 -23.80
N SER A 604 -20.47 -35.08 -24.47
CA SER A 604 -19.61 -36.09 -25.09
C SER A 604 -18.66 -35.47 -26.13
N PRO A 605 -17.43 -35.98 -26.30
CA PRO A 605 -16.56 -35.53 -27.37
C PRO A 605 -16.90 -36.24 -28.70
N SER A 606 -17.17 -35.45 -29.74
CA SER A 606 -17.17 -35.89 -31.13
C SER A 606 -15.76 -35.75 -31.71
N SER A 607 -15.33 -36.76 -32.47
CA SER A 607 -14.03 -36.87 -33.13
C SER A 607 -13.74 -35.73 -34.12
N PRO A 608 -12.47 -35.31 -34.30
CA PRO A 608 -12.11 -34.37 -35.35
C PRO A 608 -11.78 -35.08 -36.67
N ARG A 609 -12.50 -34.71 -37.74
CA ARG A 609 -12.16 -35.02 -39.14
C ARG A 609 -11.51 -33.78 -39.76
N ALA A 610 -10.32 -33.97 -40.31
CA ALA A 610 -9.49 -32.95 -40.94
C ALA A 610 -10.17 -32.20 -42.10
N ALA A 611 -9.95 -30.88 -42.16
CA ALA A 611 -10.30 -30.03 -43.29
C ALA A 611 -9.02 -29.59 -44.02
N VAL A 612 -8.95 -29.89 -45.32
CA VAL A 612 -7.93 -29.41 -46.25
C VAL A 612 -8.48 -28.20 -46.99
N THR A 613 -7.73 -27.09 -46.95
CA THR A 613 -7.99 -25.83 -47.64
C THR A 613 -7.78 -25.93 -49.16
N LYS A 614 -8.71 -25.38 -49.94
CA LYS A 614 -8.59 -25.14 -51.40
C LYS A 614 -8.24 -23.68 -51.69
N LEU A 615 -7.43 -23.45 -52.72
CA LEU A 615 -7.32 -22.20 -53.51
C LEU A 615 -7.23 -22.64 -54.99
N VAL A 616 -8.28 -22.54 -55.83
CA VAL A 616 -8.71 -21.40 -56.70
C VAL A 616 -7.65 -21.17 -57.82
N THR A 617 -7.92 -21.16 -59.15
CA THR A 617 -9.04 -20.63 -59.96
C THR A 617 -8.93 -21.03 -61.46
N ARG A 618 -10.11 -21.05 -62.14
CA ARG A 618 -10.42 -20.63 -63.54
C ARG A 618 -9.75 -21.36 -64.72
N THR A 619 -10.36 -21.63 -65.88
CA THR A 619 -11.57 -21.18 -66.64
C THR A 619 -11.61 -22.12 -67.88
N ALA A 620 -12.65 -22.36 -68.69
CA ALA A 620 -13.99 -21.80 -68.91
C ALA A 620 -14.74 -22.67 -69.94
N ARG A 621 -16.07 -22.49 -69.99
CA ARG A 621 -17.03 -22.70 -71.11
C ARG A 621 -17.27 -24.16 -71.56
N GLY A 622 -18.51 -24.62 -71.78
CA GLY A 622 -19.82 -24.00 -71.75
C GLY A 622 -20.81 -24.81 -72.60
N ALA A 623 -22.09 -24.76 -72.21
CA ALA A 623 -23.30 -25.11 -72.95
C ALA A 623 -23.72 -26.60 -73.14
N GLY A 624 -24.96 -26.88 -72.73
CA GLY A 624 -25.95 -27.32 -73.72
C GLY A 624 -26.67 -28.66 -73.53
N SER A 625 -27.87 -28.57 -72.96
CA SER A 625 -29.10 -29.34 -73.28
C SER A 625 -29.21 -30.85 -73.08
N ALA A 626 -30.33 -31.20 -72.45
CA ALA A 626 -30.98 -32.51 -72.45
C ALA A 626 -31.43 -32.96 -73.85
N SER A 627 -31.38 -34.26 -74.13
CA SER A 627 -32.55 -35.02 -74.59
C SER A 627 -32.31 -36.53 -74.51
N THR A 628 -33.42 -37.22 -74.33
CA THR A 628 -33.65 -38.66 -74.37
C THR A 628 -33.27 -39.33 -75.70
N SER A 629 -32.68 -40.53 -75.64
CA SER A 629 -33.27 -41.78 -76.16
C SER A 629 -32.21 -42.81 -76.60
N ASN A 630 -32.36 -44.01 -76.02
CA ASN A 630 -32.27 -45.35 -76.61
C ASN A 630 -31.04 -45.78 -77.45
N GLY A 631 -30.38 -46.84 -76.93
CA GLY A 631 -30.22 -48.09 -77.70
C GLY A 631 -28.90 -48.31 -78.45
N GLY A 632 -28.09 -49.23 -77.94
CA GLY A 632 -27.53 -50.31 -78.78
C GLY A 632 -26.07 -50.20 -79.26
N SER A 633 -25.26 -51.11 -78.72
CA SER A 633 -24.40 -52.03 -79.48
C SER A 633 -23.01 -51.59 -80.01
N VAL A 634 -21.99 -52.16 -79.33
CA VAL A 634 -20.85 -52.95 -79.85
C VAL A 634 -19.64 -52.26 -80.52
N ALA A 635 -18.47 -52.57 -79.90
CA ALA A 635 -17.08 -52.60 -80.41
C ALA A 635 -16.50 -51.25 -80.91
N ASN A 636 -15.21 -50.92 -80.74
CA ASN A 636 -14.01 -51.72 -80.70
C ASN A 636 -12.86 -50.88 -80.10
N ARG A 637 -11.86 -51.54 -79.50
CA ARG A 637 -10.49 -51.02 -79.20
C ARG A 637 -9.80 -50.53 -80.49
N PRO A 638 -8.60 -49.90 -80.50
CA PRO A 638 -7.51 -49.85 -79.49
C PRO A 638 -7.01 -48.40 -79.27
N ALA A 639 -5.93 -48.01 -78.58
CA ALA A 639 -4.58 -48.54 -78.40
C ALA A 639 -3.92 -47.78 -77.22
N ARG A 640 -3.10 -48.46 -76.39
CA ARG A 640 -1.63 -48.28 -76.27
C ARG A 640 -1.19 -46.81 -76.07
N ARG A 641 -0.32 -46.46 -75.11
CA ARG A 641 0.81 -47.23 -74.56
C ARG A 641 1.46 -46.46 -73.39
N SER A 642 2.08 -47.24 -72.51
CA SER A 642 3.38 -47.04 -71.82
C SER A 642 3.59 -45.76 -70.97
N ALA A 643 3.80 -45.93 -69.66
CA ALA A 643 5.12 -46.04 -69.00
C ALA A 643 5.59 -44.68 -68.48
N GLY A 644 6.33 -44.51 -67.40
CA GLY A 644 6.82 -45.34 -66.31
C GLY A 644 6.99 -44.37 -65.12
N GLY A 645 7.01 -44.82 -63.87
CA GLY A 645 8.21 -45.36 -63.25
C GLY A 645 9.01 -44.25 -62.58
N GLY A 646 9.35 -44.40 -61.30
CA GLY A 646 10.36 -43.56 -60.64
C GLY A 646 10.03 -43.16 -59.22
N SER A 647 10.29 -44.09 -58.30
CA SER A 647 10.45 -43.85 -56.88
C SER A 647 11.85 -43.30 -56.57
N SER A 648 11.95 -42.55 -55.46
CA SER A 648 12.98 -42.65 -54.41
C SER A 648 13.91 -41.45 -54.16
N ALA A 649 14.22 -41.36 -52.86
CA ALA A 649 15.35 -40.71 -52.16
C ALA A 649 15.32 -39.16 -52.08
N ALA A 650 15.10 -38.58 -50.89
CA ALA A 650 15.98 -38.52 -49.70
C ALA A 650 17.22 -37.66 -49.91
N ALA A 651 17.26 -36.51 -49.21
CA ALA A 651 18.48 -35.74 -48.97
C ALA A 651 18.37 -35.00 -47.63
N SER A 652 19.38 -35.25 -46.81
CA SER A 652 19.74 -34.63 -45.54
C SER A 652 20.67 -33.42 -45.73
N ALA A 653 20.55 -32.42 -44.86
CA ALA A 653 21.62 -31.51 -44.36
C ALA A 653 20.96 -30.65 -43.25
N GLY A 654 21.45 -30.56 -42.01
CA GLY A 654 22.73 -29.94 -41.57
C GLY A 654 22.49 -28.44 -41.36
N GLY A 655 22.79 -27.76 -40.25
CA GLY A 655 23.47 -28.02 -38.98
C GLY A 655 23.63 -26.68 -38.22
N ALA A 656 24.32 -26.72 -37.07
CA ALA A 656 24.81 -25.59 -36.24
C ALA A 656 23.77 -24.82 -35.41
N SER A 657 24.01 -24.29 -34.21
CA SER A 657 25.10 -24.30 -33.21
C SER A 657 24.64 -23.37 -32.07
N GLY A 658 24.96 -23.63 -30.80
CA GLY A 658 24.77 -22.65 -29.72
C GLY A 658 24.90 -23.23 -28.33
N SER A 659 26.00 -22.90 -27.66
CA SER A 659 26.45 -23.29 -26.32
C SER A 659 25.94 -22.33 -25.21
N GLU A 660 26.22 -22.72 -23.95
CA GLU A 660 26.06 -21.98 -22.67
C GLU A 660 24.66 -22.16 -22.02
N ASP A 661 24.47 -22.51 -20.75
CA ASP A 661 25.34 -22.53 -19.57
C ASP A 661 24.77 -23.48 -18.49
N GLN A 662 25.66 -23.99 -17.63
CA GLN A 662 25.35 -24.72 -16.40
C GLN A 662 24.93 -23.77 -15.28
N TRP A 663 23.87 -24.12 -14.53
CA TRP A 663 23.80 -23.93 -13.07
C TRP A 663 23.04 -25.09 -12.44
N THR A 664 23.61 -25.56 -11.33
CA THR A 664 23.23 -26.67 -10.47
C THR A 664 22.10 -26.31 -9.50
N GLU A 665 21.45 -27.37 -9.00
CA GLU A 665 20.48 -27.46 -7.89
C GLU A 665 19.04 -27.03 -8.16
N PHE A 666 18.14 -28.03 -8.21
CA PHE A 666 16.93 -28.10 -7.40
C PHE A 666 16.59 -29.56 -7.06
#